data_AF-A0A8B8BBU4-F1
#
_entry.id   AF-A0A8B8BBU4-F1
#
_cell.length_a   1.000
_cell.length_b   1.000
_cell.length_c   1.000
_cell.angle_alpha   90.00
_cell.angle_beta   90.00
_cell.angle_gamma   90.00
#
_symmetry.space_group_name_H-M   'P 1'
#
loop_
_entity.id
_entity.type
_entity.pdbx_description
1 polymer ?
#
loop_
_entity_poly.entity_id
_entity_poly.type
_entity_poly.pdbx_seq_one_letter_code
_entity_poly.pdbx_strand_id
1 'polypeptide(L)'
;MWEDDVQLCWLLADSMINAVGFLPVQRLNRRVDDILSDIHHFGSDVEVILTGSWSEGFRMNGTDVDRMYVDRKVLASESPENIPSRFCAVKMEKSPSIPKGFVKLELLTPNKSGQHIDVSLRPEGGKLYISSQSYVLSFMQDGGETHGPCIRRVSRQNGTEQDDAHCLKCGHWPSDAMEWYTRPRHHEWPDRNLVKEIYKKGCHVVPIGSKIIDQFGQWSVDHMLWRLSFSVAEKWLVYTFNDTQFLVYGIFKLLVKEAFQDPFDVLCSYFMKTLMFWCIEETPRDCWKQERLISCIDLCFRRLIEWVSNGFCPNFFVRENNMFHGKLNDIGQEYLFESLTQLYGEGWRGLLKCPSLENLRNALQGARARILTTPDIGIDINEEFKTLSSQIRNDSSTFTEDLEDDAFFSQIESIENCSPTFSSLEKEFFNTVAMLLGKEAQFDVLVQDTVTLYQHRILQHIGLIFLYKGLNDNRRCARFRYRHIKRALGLLEMSSSGDISRGRLSLATSLYIMGYFSKALKTIRQYEECLENVQGVLYVSSRYPNRTDDAYIDNFCNNNLSRVEKASMGVSYDFEVYRAMPIFPKEVGLEILLEHNRTARVCFPPRPYAVFLKALCFAQRQDFGNVSVLRSELSDMFKGSPESAHCLIHVMLAVCDTKLDQPGEALEHYYQAYWLKLRRSWGKIHCSERDSDNSPLWYVALMLRLLM
;
A
#
# COMPACT_ATOMS: atom_id res chain seq x y z
N MET A 1 28.77 15.96 20.83
CA MET A 1 27.41 15.43 21.14
C MET A 1 26.71 14.87 19.91
N TRP A 2 26.74 15.61 18.81
CA TRP A 2 26.35 15.14 17.48
C TRP A 2 27.59 14.82 16.65
N GLU A 3 28.45 13.94 17.17
CA GLU A 3 29.67 13.52 16.46
C GLU A 3 29.40 12.19 15.78
N ASP A 4 29.87 12.08 14.55
CA ASP A 4 29.79 10.83 13.80
C ASP A 4 30.73 9.80 14.44
N ASP A 5 30.13 8.74 14.98
CA ASP A 5 30.79 7.46 15.14
C ASP A 5 30.23 6.54 14.05
N VAL A 6 31.12 5.94 13.25
CA VAL A 6 30.73 5.12 12.10
C VAL A 6 29.81 3.99 12.56
N GLN A 7 30.14 3.34 13.67
CA GLN A 7 29.41 2.17 14.17
C GLN A 7 28.04 2.57 14.73
N LEU A 8 27.96 3.69 15.44
CA LEU A 8 26.68 4.27 15.85
C LEU A 8 25.79 4.59 14.64
N CYS A 9 26.35 5.14 13.56
CA CYS A 9 25.59 5.44 12.35
C CYS A 9 25.01 4.17 11.70
N TRP A 10 25.81 3.11 11.58
CA TRP A 10 25.35 1.79 11.10
C TRP A 10 24.26 1.22 12.00
N LEU A 11 24.48 1.19 13.31
CA LEU A 11 23.50 0.67 14.26
C LEU A 11 22.17 1.44 14.21
N LEU A 12 22.23 2.77 14.08
CA LEU A 12 21.05 3.60 13.90
C LEU A 12 20.31 3.24 12.61
N ALA A 13 21.00 3.15 11.47
CA ALA A 13 20.37 2.79 10.20
C ALA A 13 19.75 1.39 10.22
N ASP A 14 20.42 0.39 10.80
CA ASP A 14 19.88 -0.96 10.91
C ASP A 14 18.64 -0.98 11.82
N SER A 15 18.67 -0.22 12.91
CA SER A 15 17.51 -0.08 13.80
C SER A 15 16.31 0.55 13.09
N MET A 16 16.56 1.47 12.16
CA MET A 16 15.52 2.12 11.35
C MET A 16 14.82 1.16 10.37
N ILE A 17 15.37 -0.02 10.06
CA ILE A 17 14.70 -1.02 9.21
C ILE A 17 13.33 -1.40 9.79
N ASN A 18 13.22 -1.50 11.12
CA ASN A 18 11.95 -1.85 11.77
C ASN A 18 10.93 -0.71 11.77
N ALA A 19 11.39 0.54 11.72
CA ALA A 19 10.52 1.72 11.81
C ALA A 19 10.15 2.28 10.44
N VAL A 20 11.11 2.35 9.52
CA VAL A 20 10.95 2.91 8.17
C VAL A 20 10.79 1.82 7.11
N GLY A 21 11.30 0.61 7.35
CA GLY A 21 11.33 -0.49 6.38
C GLY A 21 12.67 -0.62 5.66
N PHE A 22 12.90 -1.79 5.05
CA PHE A 22 14.08 -2.05 4.23
C PHE A 22 14.09 -1.17 2.98
N LEU A 23 15.15 -0.38 2.79
CA LEU A 23 15.18 0.72 1.80
C LEU A 23 15.03 0.28 0.33
N PRO A 24 15.64 -0.82 -0.13
CA PRO A 24 15.39 -1.34 -1.47
C PRO A 24 13.92 -1.70 -1.72
N VAL A 25 13.28 -2.39 -0.76
CA VAL A 25 11.84 -2.67 -0.79
C VAL A 25 11.01 -1.39 -0.82
N GLN A 26 11.36 -0.39 -0.01
CA GLN A 26 10.70 0.92 -0.01
C GLN A 26 10.77 1.61 -1.38
N ARG A 27 11.89 1.50 -2.10
CA ARG A 27 12.02 2.02 -3.47
C ARG A 27 11.18 1.23 -4.47
N LEU A 28 11.18 -0.09 -4.37
CA LEU A 28 10.40 -0.95 -5.25
C LEU A 28 8.90 -0.66 -5.12
N ASN A 29 8.40 -0.60 -3.88
CA ASN A 29 7.00 -0.32 -3.58
C ASN A 29 6.52 1.00 -4.21
N ARG A 30 7.33 2.06 -4.14
CA ARG A 30 7.06 3.35 -4.77
C ARG A 30 6.81 3.21 -6.27
N ARG A 31 7.71 2.51 -6.96
CA ARG A 31 7.65 2.36 -8.42
C ARG A 31 6.43 1.53 -8.85
N VAL A 32 6.16 0.44 -8.13
CA VAL A 32 5.04 -0.46 -8.43
C VAL A 32 3.69 0.20 -8.14
N ASP A 33 3.55 0.92 -7.01
CA ASP A 33 2.33 1.71 -6.71
C ASP A 33 2.03 2.74 -7.81
N ASP A 34 3.05 3.40 -8.36
CA ASP A 34 2.89 4.37 -9.44
C ASP A 34 2.40 3.74 -10.74
N ILE A 35 2.98 2.59 -11.12
CA ILE A 35 2.57 1.84 -12.30
C ILE A 35 1.10 1.40 -12.17
N LEU A 36 0.73 0.86 -11.01
CA LEU A 36 -0.63 0.38 -10.77
C LEU A 36 -1.62 1.54 -10.76
N SER A 37 -1.26 2.67 -10.15
CA SER A 37 -2.08 3.90 -10.19
C SER A 37 -2.30 4.42 -11.61
N ASP A 38 -1.26 4.42 -12.44
CA ASP A 38 -1.33 4.79 -13.86
C ASP A 38 -2.31 3.87 -14.63
N ILE A 39 -2.28 2.57 -14.35
CA ILE A 39 -3.19 1.57 -14.94
C ILE A 39 -4.64 1.84 -14.53
N HIS A 40 -4.93 1.97 -13.23
CA HIS A 40 -6.31 2.13 -12.73
C HIS A 40 -7.01 3.38 -13.32
N HIS A 41 -6.25 4.45 -13.56
CA HIS A 41 -6.79 5.75 -13.97
C HIS A 41 -6.54 6.09 -15.46
N PHE A 42 -6.01 5.13 -16.22
CA PHE A 42 -5.84 5.29 -17.66
C PHE A 42 -7.19 5.60 -18.33
N GLY A 43 -7.21 6.62 -19.19
CA GLY A 43 -8.41 7.05 -19.92
C GLY A 43 -9.56 7.66 -19.09
N SER A 44 -9.43 7.77 -17.76
CA SER A 44 -10.44 8.38 -16.88
C SER A 44 -10.57 9.90 -17.09
N ASP A 45 -11.76 10.46 -16.91
CA ASP A 45 -11.98 11.92 -16.86
C ASP A 45 -11.38 12.57 -15.60
N VAL A 46 -11.14 11.77 -14.57
CA VAL A 46 -10.45 12.16 -13.33
C VAL A 46 -9.18 11.34 -13.20
N GLU A 47 -8.06 12.02 -13.07
CA GLU A 47 -6.78 11.41 -12.73
C GLU A 47 -6.67 11.26 -11.23
N VAL A 48 -6.23 10.11 -10.73
CA VAL A 48 -5.96 9.93 -9.31
C VAL A 48 -4.47 9.70 -9.15
N ILE A 49 -3.85 10.51 -8.30
CA ILE A 49 -2.43 10.48 -8.03
C ILE A 49 -2.25 10.11 -6.57
N LEU A 50 -1.59 9.00 -6.28
CA LEU A 50 -1.16 8.68 -4.93
C LEU A 50 -0.04 9.64 -4.53
N THR A 51 -0.22 10.29 -3.38
CA THR A 51 0.75 11.24 -2.83
C THR A 51 1.06 10.92 -1.37
N GLY A 52 1.88 11.76 -0.73
CA GLY A 52 2.19 11.64 0.68
C GLY A 52 2.96 10.37 1.06
N SER A 53 2.97 10.10 2.36
CA SER A 53 3.91 9.18 3.02
C SER A 53 3.91 7.77 2.41
N TRP A 54 2.72 7.22 2.14
CA TRP A 54 2.57 5.90 1.54
C TRP A 54 3.21 5.86 0.15
N SER A 55 2.87 6.81 -0.73
CA SER A 55 3.42 6.86 -2.09
C SER A 55 4.92 7.17 -2.15
N GLU A 56 5.47 7.73 -1.07
CA GLU A 56 6.90 8.03 -0.88
C GLU A 56 7.70 6.82 -0.36
N GLY A 57 7.01 5.71 -0.07
CA GLY A 57 7.60 4.44 0.34
C GLY A 57 7.28 4.07 1.78
N PHE A 58 7.04 5.04 2.66
CA PHE A 58 6.89 4.78 4.10
C PHE A 58 5.73 3.82 4.39
N ARG A 59 5.96 2.90 5.33
CA ARG A 59 4.97 1.94 5.85
C ARG A 59 4.97 1.94 7.38
N MET A 60 5.07 3.14 7.98
CA MET A 60 5.03 3.31 9.44
C MET A 60 3.62 3.01 9.97
N ASN A 61 3.51 2.57 11.22
CA ASN A 61 2.19 2.36 11.84
C ASN A 61 1.39 3.68 11.86
N GLY A 62 0.11 3.64 11.48
CA GLY A 62 -0.73 4.84 11.37
C GLY A 62 -0.40 5.75 10.18
N THR A 63 0.31 5.26 9.16
CA THR A 63 0.45 5.99 7.89
C THR A 63 -0.89 6.00 7.16
N ASP A 64 -1.35 7.19 6.81
CA ASP A 64 -2.52 7.46 5.99
C ASP A 64 -2.25 7.28 4.49
N VAL A 65 -3.32 7.19 3.71
CA VAL A 65 -3.25 7.12 2.25
C VAL A 65 -3.76 8.44 1.66
N ASP A 66 -2.84 9.26 1.15
CA ASP A 66 -3.19 10.51 0.47
C ASP A 66 -3.44 10.31 -1.03
N ARG A 67 -4.56 10.85 -1.53
CA ARG A 67 -4.93 10.80 -2.95
C ARG A 67 -5.29 12.19 -3.48
N MET A 68 -4.72 12.56 -4.61
CA MET A 68 -5.14 13.74 -5.36
C MET A 68 -6.04 13.31 -6.52
N TYR A 69 -7.28 13.81 -6.54
CA TYR A 69 -8.21 13.67 -7.66
C TYR A 69 -8.14 14.93 -8.52
N VAL A 70 -7.58 14.80 -9.73
CA VAL A 70 -7.40 15.89 -10.69
C VAL A 70 -8.46 15.80 -11.78
N ASP A 71 -9.29 16.84 -11.92
CA ASP A 71 -10.25 16.93 -13.03
C ASP A 71 -9.51 17.19 -14.35
N ARG A 72 -9.57 16.24 -15.30
CA ARG A 72 -8.88 16.38 -16.60
C ARG A 72 -9.58 17.33 -17.56
N LYS A 73 -10.82 17.76 -17.27
CA LYS A 73 -11.59 18.68 -18.13
C LYS A 73 -11.34 20.14 -17.78
N VAL A 74 -10.72 20.42 -16.64
CA VAL A 74 -10.54 21.78 -16.12
C VAL A 74 -9.06 22.14 -16.08
N LEU A 75 -8.68 23.30 -16.61
CA LEU A 75 -7.32 23.83 -16.51
C LEU A 75 -7.33 25.20 -15.85
N ALA A 76 -6.49 25.34 -14.82
CA ALA A 76 -6.19 26.61 -14.16
C ALA A 76 -4.92 27.22 -14.76
N SER A 77 -4.92 28.52 -15.04
CA SER A 77 -3.75 29.22 -15.59
C SER A 77 -3.73 30.69 -15.20
N GLU A 78 -2.54 31.24 -15.00
CA GLU A 78 -2.31 32.69 -14.90
C GLU A 78 -2.50 33.38 -16.27
N SER A 79 -2.23 32.65 -17.35
CA SER A 79 -2.43 33.08 -18.74
C SER A 79 -3.51 32.20 -19.40
N PRO A 80 -4.80 32.53 -19.23
CA PRO A 80 -5.91 31.69 -19.70
C PRO A 80 -6.05 31.65 -21.22
N GLU A 81 -5.47 32.61 -21.95
CA GLU A 81 -5.52 32.66 -23.43
C GLU A 81 -4.92 31.41 -24.09
N ASN A 82 -3.98 30.75 -23.41
CA ASN A 82 -3.30 29.56 -23.91
C ASN A 82 -4.07 28.26 -23.65
N ILE A 83 -5.23 28.32 -22.95
CA ILE A 83 -6.02 27.13 -22.63
C ILE A 83 -6.79 26.68 -23.88
N PRO A 84 -6.61 25.43 -24.36
CA PRO A 84 -7.33 24.93 -25.51
C PRO A 84 -8.85 24.93 -25.29
N SER A 85 -9.61 25.26 -26.33
CA SER A 85 -11.07 25.41 -26.28
C SER A 85 -11.84 24.15 -25.86
N ARG A 86 -11.21 22.97 -25.83
CA ARG A 86 -11.84 21.73 -25.33
C ARG A 86 -11.94 21.67 -23.81
N PHE A 87 -11.17 22.48 -23.08
CA PHE A 87 -11.17 22.50 -21.62
C PHE A 87 -12.09 23.58 -21.06
N CYS A 88 -12.52 23.39 -19.81
CA CYS A 88 -13.03 24.44 -18.96
C CYS A 88 -11.86 25.30 -18.46
N ALA A 89 -11.90 26.60 -18.74
CA ALA A 89 -10.83 27.54 -18.43
C ALA A 89 -11.10 28.26 -17.11
N VAL A 90 -10.15 28.17 -16.19
CA VAL A 90 -10.13 28.88 -14.91
C VAL A 90 -8.90 29.79 -14.86
N LYS A 91 -9.12 31.08 -14.63
CA LYS A 91 -8.04 32.05 -14.48
C LYS A 91 -7.58 32.10 -13.03
N MET A 92 -6.27 32.02 -12.84
CA MET A 92 -5.63 32.23 -11.54
C MET A 92 -5.33 33.72 -11.37
N GLU A 93 -6.06 34.37 -10.48
CA GLU A 93 -5.87 35.78 -10.17
C GLU A 93 -4.98 35.94 -8.94
N LYS A 94 -4.00 36.84 -9.06
CA LYS A 94 -3.06 37.24 -8.03
C LYS A 94 -3.14 38.74 -7.82
N SER A 95 -2.92 39.17 -6.59
CA SER A 95 -2.79 40.58 -6.21
C SER A 95 -1.82 40.70 -5.03
N PRO A 96 -1.29 41.90 -4.75
CA PRO A 96 -0.45 42.11 -3.56
C PRO A 96 -1.14 41.81 -2.23
N SER A 97 -2.47 41.79 -2.20
CA SER A 97 -3.28 41.42 -1.03
C SER A 97 -3.45 39.92 -0.84
N ILE A 98 -3.15 39.10 -1.86
CA ILE A 98 -3.22 37.64 -1.77
C ILE A 98 -1.87 37.11 -1.28
N PRO A 99 -1.82 36.29 -0.22
CA PRO A 99 -0.59 35.68 0.24
C PRO A 99 0.12 34.86 -0.85
N LYS A 100 1.46 34.88 -0.84
CA LYS A 100 2.28 34.11 -1.78
C LYS A 100 1.97 32.62 -1.68
N GLY A 101 1.86 31.96 -2.83
CA GLY A 101 1.43 30.56 -2.88
C GLY A 101 -0.09 30.34 -2.84
N PHE A 102 -0.89 31.41 -2.81
CA PHE A 102 -2.34 31.36 -2.94
C PHE A 102 -2.83 32.15 -4.16
N VAL A 103 -4.01 31.81 -4.65
CA VAL A 103 -4.68 32.46 -5.79
C VAL A 103 -6.19 32.52 -5.59
N LYS A 104 -6.86 33.50 -6.22
CA LYS A 104 -8.31 33.43 -6.48
C LYS A 104 -8.54 32.76 -7.84
N LEU A 105 -9.61 31.97 -7.95
CA LEU A 105 -9.94 31.27 -9.18
C LEU A 105 -11.19 31.86 -9.84
N GLU A 106 -11.02 32.53 -10.98
CA GLU A 106 -12.09 33.12 -11.79
C GLU A 106 -12.50 32.14 -12.90
N LEU A 107 -13.80 31.80 -13.00
CA LEU A 107 -14.33 30.93 -14.04
C LEU A 107 -14.62 31.72 -15.33
N LEU A 108 -13.98 31.34 -16.43
CA LEU A 108 -14.14 32.02 -17.73
C LEU A 108 -15.11 31.33 -18.69
N THR A 109 -15.32 30.02 -18.53
CA THR A 109 -16.17 29.23 -19.44
C THR A 109 -17.27 28.50 -18.67
N PRO A 110 -18.30 29.20 -18.19
CA PRO A 110 -19.37 28.61 -17.38
C PRO A 110 -20.20 27.53 -18.11
N ASN A 111 -20.23 27.54 -19.45
CA ASN A 111 -20.94 26.51 -20.22
C ASN A 111 -20.22 25.14 -20.24
N LYS A 112 -19.02 25.04 -19.65
CA LYS A 112 -18.19 23.82 -19.63
C LYS A 112 -17.81 23.38 -18.21
N SER A 113 -18.25 24.10 -17.18
CA SER A 113 -17.97 23.73 -15.80
C SER A 113 -18.74 22.46 -15.42
N GLY A 114 -18.17 21.71 -14.49
CA GLY A 114 -18.83 20.56 -13.88
C GLY A 114 -19.63 20.98 -12.65
N GLN A 115 -20.53 20.09 -12.21
CA GLN A 115 -21.43 20.31 -11.07
C GLN A 115 -20.72 20.83 -9.81
N HIS A 116 -19.54 20.28 -9.47
CA HIS A 116 -18.76 20.69 -8.30
C HIS A 116 -18.24 22.12 -8.39
N ILE A 117 -17.90 22.59 -9.59
CA ILE A 117 -17.53 23.99 -9.81
C ILE A 117 -18.77 24.87 -9.69
N ASP A 118 -19.88 24.50 -10.35
CA ASP A 118 -21.09 25.31 -10.42
C ASP A 118 -21.66 25.65 -9.02
N VAL A 119 -21.76 24.67 -8.13
CA VAL A 119 -22.25 24.89 -6.75
C VAL A 119 -21.31 25.76 -5.90
N SER A 120 -20.05 25.86 -6.32
CA SER A 120 -18.98 26.57 -5.61
C SER A 120 -18.79 28.01 -6.08
N LEU A 121 -19.54 28.45 -7.11
CA LEU A 121 -19.41 29.78 -7.68
C LEU A 121 -19.97 30.87 -6.75
N ARG A 122 -19.22 31.97 -6.60
CA ARG A 122 -19.63 33.17 -5.88
C ARG A 122 -19.41 34.39 -6.78
N PRO A 123 -20.45 35.21 -7.03
CA PRO A 123 -20.30 36.42 -7.81
C PRO A 123 -19.61 37.51 -6.96
N GLU A 124 -18.55 38.12 -7.49
CA GLU A 124 -17.83 39.24 -6.86
C GLU A 124 -17.38 40.20 -7.97
N GLY A 125 -17.81 41.48 -7.92
CA GLY A 125 -17.37 42.49 -8.88
C GLY A 125 -17.66 42.20 -10.36
N GLY A 126 -18.75 41.49 -10.66
CA GLY A 126 -19.12 41.10 -12.04
C GLY A 126 -18.38 39.87 -12.57
N LYS A 127 -17.49 39.27 -11.77
CA LYS A 127 -16.79 38.01 -12.05
C LYS A 127 -17.38 36.86 -11.24
N LEU A 128 -17.13 35.63 -11.68
CA LEU A 128 -17.52 34.41 -10.99
C LEU A 128 -16.29 33.72 -10.41
N TYR A 129 -16.19 33.66 -9.08
CA TYR A 129 -15.07 33.03 -8.40
C TYR A 129 -15.46 31.69 -7.79
N ILE A 130 -14.52 30.75 -7.73
CA ILE A 130 -14.73 29.43 -7.14
C ILE A 130 -14.32 29.47 -5.66
N SER A 131 -15.28 29.32 -4.74
CA SER A 131 -15.00 29.19 -3.31
C SER A 131 -14.34 27.84 -3.01
N SER A 132 -13.19 27.85 -2.34
CA SER A 132 -12.48 26.62 -1.94
C SER A 132 -13.28 25.80 -0.93
N GLN A 133 -13.85 26.46 0.08
CA GLN A 133 -14.70 25.80 1.07
C GLN A 133 -15.91 25.10 0.44
N SER A 134 -16.62 25.81 -0.44
CA SER A 134 -17.80 25.26 -1.11
C SER A 134 -17.43 24.08 -2.02
N TYR A 135 -16.25 24.16 -2.66
CA TYR A 135 -15.74 23.11 -3.52
C TYR A 135 -15.43 21.83 -2.75
N VAL A 136 -14.67 21.89 -1.63
CA VAL A 136 -14.41 20.72 -0.78
C VAL A 136 -15.71 20.10 -0.28
N LEU A 137 -16.61 20.92 0.24
CA LEU A 137 -17.89 20.45 0.78
C LEU A 137 -18.78 19.79 -0.28
N SER A 138 -18.62 20.13 -1.56
CA SER A 138 -19.36 19.48 -2.64
C SER A 138 -19.00 17.99 -2.83
N PHE A 139 -17.87 17.53 -2.27
CA PHE A 139 -17.45 16.13 -2.28
C PHE A 139 -17.71 15.40 -0.96
N MET A 140 -18.28 16.09 0.03
CA MET A 140 -18.62 15.50 1.32
C MET A 140 -19.76 14.49 1.15
N GLN A 141 -19.55 13.27 1.67
CA GLN A 141 -20.51 12.18 1.70
C GLN A 141 -20.60 11.62 3.13
N ASP A 142 -21.59 10.77 3.42
CA ASP A 142 -21.82 10.21 4.76
C ASP A 142 -20.54 9.58 5.37
N GLY A 143 -20.09 10.15 6.50
CA GLY A 143 -18.94 9.67 7.26
C GLY A 143 -17.57 10.25 6.85
N GLY A 144 -17.54 11.24 5.94
CA GLY A 144 -16.33 12.02 5.64
C GLY A 144 -16.22 13.28 6.48
N GLU A 145 -15.00 13.66 6.85
CA GLU A 145 -14.70 14.89 7.60
C GLU A 145 -13.73 15.77 6.80
N THR A 146 -13.83 17.09 6.91
CA THR A 146 -12.84 17.97 6.27
C THR A 146 -11.52 17.92 7.02
N HIS A 147 -10.42 17.67 6.32
CA HIS A 147 -9.06 17.75 6.85
C HIS A 147 -8.18 18.59 5.92
N GLY A 148 -7.98 19.87 6.26
CA GLY A 148 -7.28 20.81 5.38
C GLY A 148 -7.93 20.91 3.99
N PRO A 149 -7.20 20.69 2.88
CA PRO A 149 -7.78 20.67 1.53
C PRO A 149 -8.50 19.36 1.19
N CYS A 150 -8.52 18.38 2.10
CA CYS A 150 -8.95 17.01 1.85
C CYS A 150 -10.30 16.70 2.50
N ILE A 151 -10.95 15.65 2.00
CA ILE A 151 -11.98 14.90 2.72
C ILE A 151 -11.31 13.65 3.31
N ARG A 152 -11.21 13.61 4.64
CA ARG A 152 -10.73 12.43 5.39
C ARG A 152 -11.83 11.39 5.46
N ARG A 153 -11.45 10.13 5.23
CA ARG A 153 -12.32 8.95 5.33
C ARG A 153 -11.60 7.86 6.10
N VAL A 154 -12.33 7.12 6.94
CA VAL A 154 -11.78 5.97 7.68
C VAL A 154 -12.37 4.69 7.12
N SER A 155 -11.52 3.78 6.66
CA SER A 155 -11.95 2.48 6.15
C SER A 155 -12.55 1.62 7.27
N ARG A 156 -13.80 1.19 7.09
CA ARG A 156 -14.51 0.33 8.05
C ARG A 156 -13.90 -1.07 8.20
N GLN A 157 -13.06 -1.51 7.26
CA GLN A 157 -12.52 -2.88 7.24
C GLN A 157 -11.21 -3.01 8.02
N ASN A 158 -10.36 -1.99 8.00
CA ASN A 158 -8.99 -2.04 8.54
C ASN A 158 -8.61 -0.79 9.34
N GLY A 159 -9.51 0.20 9.49
CA GLY A 159 -9.25 1.43 10.24
C GLY A 159 -8.28 2.39 9.56
N THR A 160 -7.84 2.12 8.33
CA THR A 160 -6.90 2.99 7.61
C THR A 160 -7.57 4.32 7.26
N GLU A 161 -6.89 5.41 7.58
CA GLU A 161 -7.29 6.77 7.21
C GLU A 161 -6.87 7.07 5.76
N GLN A 162 -7.75 7.70 5.02
CA GLN A 162 -7.55 8.11 3.63
C GLN A 162 -7.94 9.57 3.49
N ASP A 163 -7.04 10.37 2.93
CA ASP A 163 -7.23 11.80 2.68
C ASP A 163 -7.36 12.06 1.17
N ASP A 164 -8.56 12.48 0.75
CA ASP A 164 -8.89 12.72 -0.65
C ASP A 164 -8.89 14.22 -0.98
N ALA A 165 -7.89 14.68 -1.72
CA ALA A 165 -7.74 16.06 -2.19
C ALA A 165 -8.29 16.22 -3.63
N HIS A 166 -9.43 16.88 -3.78
CA HIS A 166 -9.98 17.23 -5.09
C HIS A 166 -9.37 18.53 -5.60
N CYS A 167 -8.65 18.50 -6.72
CA CYS A 167 -7.81 19.61 -7.17
C CYS A 167 -7.93 19.88 -8.68
N LEU A 168 -7.48 21.07 -9.09
CA LEU A 168 -7.44 21.47 -10.50
C LEU A 168 -5.99 21.52 -10.98
N LYS A 169 -5.77 21.11 -12.23
CA LYS A 169 -4.44 21.12 -12.85
C LYS A 169 -4.04 22.53 -13.25
N CYS A 170 -2.84 22.95 -12.84
CA CYS A 170 -2.15 24.10 -13.40
C CYS A 170 -1.03 23.60 -14.32
N GLY A 171 -1.29 23.57 -15.63
CA GLY A 171 -0.40 22.95 -16.61
C GLY A 171 0.93 23.67 -16.85
N HIS A 172 1.16 24.82 -16.20
CA HIS A 172 2.37 25.62 -16.33
C HIS A 172 2.97 25.86 -14.95
N TRP A 173 4.26 26.17 -14.90
CA TRP A 173 4.91 26.54 -13.65
C TRP A 173 4.47 27.95 -13.22
N PRO A 174 3.93 28.12 -12.00
CA PRO A 174 3.38 29.41 -11.56
C PRO A 174 4.47 30.45 -11.35
N SER A 175 4.15 31.72 -11.60
CA SER A 175 5.10 32.84 -11.46
C SER A 175 5.72 32.94 -10.06
N ASP A 176 4.95 32.66 -9.02
CA ASP A 176 5.41 32.67 -7.61
C ASP A 176 6.52 31.65 -7.34
N ALA A 177 6.59 30.58 -8.15
CA ALA A 177 7.59 29.52 -8.00
C ALA A 177 8.75 29.66 -9.00
N MET A 178 8.78 30.72 -9.82
CA MET A 178 9.80 30.86 -10.87
C MET A 178 11.22 31.00 -10.32
N GLU A 179 11.36 31.52 -9.09
CA GLU A 179 12.63 31.52 -8.35
C GLU A 179 13.16 30.10 -8.21
N TRP A 180 12.33 29.11 -7.85
CA TRP A 180 12.76 27.71 -7.73
C TRP A 180 13.35 27.16 -9.03
N TYR A 181 12.78 27.50 -10.18
CA TYR A 181 13.29 27.03 -11.45
C TYR A 181 14.65 27.67 -11.79
N THR A 182 14.78 28.97 -11.54
CA THR A 182 15.94 29.78 -11.94
C THR A 182 17.07 29.82 -10.92
N ARG A 183 16.82 29.42 -9.66
CA ARG A 183 17.79 29.57 -8.57
C ARG A 183 19.09 28.78 -8.81
N PRO A 184 20.25 29.34 -8.44
CA PRO A 184 21.53 28.64 -8.49
C PRO A 184 21.51 27.42 -7.56
N ARG A 185 21.96 26.27 -8.08
CA ARG A 185 22.12 25.03 -7.31
C ARG A 185 23.59 24.69 -7.19
N HIS A 186 24.22 25.15 -6.11
CA HIS A 186 25.66 25.03 -5.89
C HIS A 186 26.14 23.58 -5.68
N HIS A 187 25.24 22.68 -5.25
CA HIS A 187 25.55 21.27 -4.99
C HIS A 187 24.82 20.30 -5.94
N GLU A 188 24.29 20.83 -7.05
CA GLU A 188 23.71 20.04 -8.16
C GLU A 188 22.59 19.08 -7.74
N TRP A 189 21.89 19.37 -6.65
CA TRP A 189 20.62 18.72 -6.31
C TRP A 189 19.49 19.76 -6.30
N PRO A 190 18.32 19.45 -6.87
CA PRO A 190 18.05 18.31 -7.75
C PRO A 190 18.81 18.45 -9.09
N ASP A 191 18.98 17.34 -9.82
CA ASP A 191 19.60 17.39 -11.14
C ASP A 191 18.82 18.29 -12.12
N ARG A 192 19.54 18.96 -13.03
CA ARG A 192 18.94 19.90 -13.98
C ARG A 192 17.86 19.27 -14.87
N ASN A 193 17.99 17.99 -15.23
CA ASN A 193 16.98 17.32 -16.03
C ASN A 193 15.69 17.15 -15.22
N LEU A 194 15.79 16.73 -13.95
CA LEU A 194 14.64 16.63 -13.07
C LEU A 194 13.96 17.99 -12.86
N VAL A 195 14.74 19.05 -12.65
CA VAL A 195 14.19 20.42 -12.53
C VAL A 195 13.39 20.82 -13.79
N LYS A 196 13.91 20.52 -14.99
CA LYS A 196 13.21 20.78 -16.25
C LYS A 196 11.93 19.96 -16.38
N GLU A 197 11.96 18.69 -15.98
CA GLU A 197 10.76 17.83 -16.03
C GLU A 197 9.69 18.29 -15.04
N ILE A 198 10.06 18.65 -13.81
CA ILE A 198 9.15 19.25 -12.82
C ILE A 198 8.54 20.54 -13.38
N TYR A 199 9.37 21.44 -13.92
CA TYR A 199 8.91 22.70 -14.51
C TYR A 199 7.89 22.47 -15.64
N LYS A 200 8.17 21.54 -16.56
CA LYS A 200 7.28 21.21 -17.69
C LYS A 200 5.93 20.64 -17.24
N LYS A 201 5.88 19.92 -16.11
CA LYS A 201 4.63 19.32 -15.61
C LYS A 201 3.70 20.34 -14.95
N GLY A 202 4.22 21.48 -14.52
CA GLY A 202 3.45 22.50 -13.80
C GLY A 202 3.15 22.09 -12.36
N CYS A 203 1.97 22.46 -11.86
CA CYS A 203 1.55 22.16 -10.49
C CYS A 203 0.03 21.94 -10.42
N HIS A 204 -0.53 21.93 -9.21
CA HIS A 204 -1.97 21.86 -8.98
C HIS A 204 -2.43 23.03 -8.11
N VAL A 205 -3.74 23.26 -8.05
CA VAL A 205 -4.37 24.13 -7.06
C VAL A 205 -5.34 23.33 -6.22
N VAL A 206 -5.19 23.40 -4.90
CA VAL A 206 -5.99 22.67 -3.92
C VAL A 206 -6.91 23.61 -3.15
N PRO A 207 -8.12 23.17 -2.80
CA PRO A 207 -9.15 24.01 -2.21
C PRO A 207 -8.95 24.18 -0.70
N ILE A 208 -8.08 25.11 -0.32
CA ILE A 208 -7.92 25.53 1.06
C ILE A 208 -7.67 27.04 1.12
N GLY A 209 -8.45 27.71 1.96
CA GLY A 209 -8.31 29.14 2.20
C GLY A 209 -7.01 29.49 2.95
N SER A 210 -6.51 30.71 2.77
CA SER A 210 -5.39 31.22 3.56
C SER A 210 -5.91 31.83 4.85
N LYS A 211 -5.16 31.70 5.94
CA LYS A 211 -5.31 32.60 7.09
C LYS A 211 -4.84 33.99 6.66
N ILE A 212 -5.66 35.00 6.94
CA ILE A 212 -5.38 36.42 6.68
C ILE A 212 -5.77 37.23 7.92
N ILE A 213 -5.17 38.41 8.06
CA ILE A 213 -5.59 39.37 9.08
C ILE A 213 -6.78 40.14 8.50
N ASP A 214 -7.91 40.08 9.19
CA ASP A 214 -9.11 40.81 8.80
C ASP A 214 -9.01 42.31 9.11
N GLN A 215 -10.05 43.05 8.72
CA GLN A 215 -10.15 44.49 8.96
C GLN A 215 -10.12 44.90 10.45
N PHE A 216 -10.28 43.96 11.38
CA PHE A 216 -10.24 44.17 12.82
C PHE A 216 -8.92 43.72 13.44
N GLY A 217 -7.93 43.30 12.63
CA GLY A 217 -6.65 42.82 13.12
C GLY A 217 -6.69 41.37 13.62
N GLN A 218 -7.76 40.63 13.35
CA GLN A 218 -7.93 39.24 13.81
C GLN A 218 -7.65 38.24 12.69
N TRP A 219 -7.16 37.06 13.06
CA TRP A 219 -6.97 35.98 12.11
C TRP A 219 -8.31 35.42 11.64
N SER A 220 -8.54 35.44 10.33
CA SER A 220 -9.69 34.82 9.66
C SER A 220 -9.22 33.97 8.48
N VAL A 221 -10.10 33.10 7.95
CA VAL A 221 -9.79 32.28 6.78
C VAL A 221 -10.53 32.83 5.56
N ASP A 222 -9.79 33.15 4.50
CA ASP A 222 -10.40 33.53 3.23
C ASP A 222 -10.74 32.27 2.40
N HIS A 223 -12.01 31.86 2.46
CA HIS A 223 -12.57 30.71 1.76
C HIS A 223 -12.74 30.91 0.24
N MET A 224 -12.32 32.05 -0.31
CA MET A 224 -12.21 32.29 -1.76
C MET A 224 -10.83 31.97 -2.31
N LEU A 225 -9.82 31.81 -1.44
CA LEU A 225 -8.46 31.48 -1.84
C LEU A 225 -8.27 29.98 -2.01
N TRP A 226 -7.38 29.66 -2.94
CA TRP A 226 -6.88 28.32 -3.24
C TRP A 226 -5.36 28.30 -3.11
N ARG A 227 -4.80 27.20 -2.66
CA ARG A 227 -3.36 27.05 -2.45
C ARG A 227 -2.70 26.34 -3.63
N LEU A 228 -1.54 26.81 -4.08
CA LEU A 228 -0.68 26.06 -4.99
C LEU A 228 -0.21 24.77 -4.31
N SER A 229 -0.26 23.65 -5.04
CA SER A 229 0.18 22.34 -4.56
C SER A 229 1.24 21.78 -5.51
N PHE A 230 2.36 21.39 -4.93
CA PHE A 230 3.51 20.81 -5.62
C PHE A 230 3.70 19.33 -5.28
N SER A 231 2.67 18.63 -4.76
CA SER A 231 2.79 17.26 -4.23
C SER A 231 3.41 16.26 -5.23
N VAL A 232 3.14 16.41 -6.53
CA VAL A 232 3.77 15.59 -7.58
C VAL A 232 5.27 15.89 -7.72
N ALA A 233 5.65 17.16 -7.70
CA ALA A 233 7.05 17.56 -7.74
C ALA A 233 7.79 17.10 -6.47
N GLU A 234 7.18 17.27 -5.29
CA GLU A 234 7.71 16.78 -4.02
C GLU A 234 7.97 15.27 -4.04
N LYS A 235 7.01 14.49 -4.53
CA LYS A 235 7.14 13.05 -4.68
C LYS A 235 8.35 12.69 -5.55
N TRP A 236 8.51 13.35 -6.69
CA TRP A 236 9.66 13.13 -7.57
C TRP A 236 11.00 13.52 -6.93
N LEU A 237 11.02 14.55 -6.09
CA LEU A 237 12.22 14.90 -5.32
C LEU A 237 12.58 13.81 -4.30
N VAL A 238 11.59 13.31 -3.55
CA VAL A 238 11.78 12.21 -2.58
C VAL A 238 12.27 10.93 -3.29
N TYR A 239 11.86 10.70 -4.54
CA TYR A 239 12.33 9.54 -5.31
C TYR A 239 13.82 9.61 -5.66
N THR A 240 14.43 10.80 -5.56
CA THR A 240 15.89 10.96 -5.73
C THR A 240 16.68 10.89 -4.43
N PHE A 241 16.03 10.72 -3.28
CA PHE A 241 16.74 10.60 -2.01
C PHE A 241 17.61 9.35 -2.00
N ASN A 242 18.86 9.52 -1.58
CA ASN A 242 19.70 8.39 -1.23
C ASN A 242 19.28 7.78 0.11
N ASP A 243 19.90 6.66 0.49
CA ASP A 243 19.54 5.92 1.71
C ASP A 243 19.66 6.79 2.97
N THR A 244 20.77 7.50 3.13
CA THR A 244 21.00 8.39 4.28
C THR A 244 19.94 9.50 4.33
N GLN A 245 19.63 10.15 3.22
CA GLN A 245 18.60 11.20 3.15
C GLN A 245 17.22 10.66 3.53
N PHE A 246 16.86 9.49 3.02
CA PHE A 246 15.56 8.87 3.31
C PHE A 246 15.45 8.43 4.78
N LEU A 247 16.54 7.92 5.37
CA LEU A 247 16.61 7.58 6.78
C LEU A 247 16.47 8.82 7.67
N VAL A 248 17.19 9.90 7.38
CA VAL A 248 17.06 11.16 8.13
C VAL A 248 15.64 11.71 7.99
N TYR A 249 15.04 11.65 6.80
CA TYR A 249 13.64 12.03 6.61
C TYR A 249 12.70 11.20 7.50
N GLY A 250 12.88 9.88 7.53
CA GLY A 250 12.14 8.97 8.40
C GLY A 250 12.30 9.29 9.89
N ILE A 251 13.52 9.54 10.35
CA ILE A 251 13.82 9.93 11.74
C ILE A 251 13.06 11.20 12.11
N PHE A 252 13.11 12.25 11.29
CA PHE A 252 12.39 13.49 11.59
C PHE A 252 10.86 13.34 11.58
N LYS A 253 10.31 12.44 10.75
CA LYS A 253 8.88 12.09 10.81
C LYS A 253 8.52 11.41 12.12
N LEU A 254 9.35 10.49 12.60
CA LEU A 254 9.15 9.83 13.90
C LEU A 254 9.28 10.84 15.04
N LEU A 255 10.29 11.72 14.99
CA LEU A 255 10.49 12.75 16.01
C LEU A 255 9.29 13.68 16.14
N VAL A 256 8.74 14.19 15.03
CA VAL A 256 7.52 15.02 15.04
C VAL A 256 6.35 14.25 15.66
N LYS A 257 6.21 12.97 15.35
CA LYS A 257 5.10 12.15 15.81
C LYS A 257 5.21 11.74 17.29
N GLU A 258 6.42 11.51 17.77
CA GLU A 258 6.65 10.75 19.01
C GLU A 258 7.48 11.47 20.07
N ALA A 259 8.25 12.50 19.70
CA ALA A 259 9.23 13.11 20.61
C ALA A 259 9.16 14.63 20.70
N PHE A 260 8.80 15.34 19.63
CA PHE A 260 8.63 16.79 19.67
C PHE A 260 7.40 17.11 20.51
N GLN A 261 7.60 17.92 21.56
CA GLN A 261 6.48 18.42 22.34
C GLN A 261 5.97 19.66 21.62
N ASP A 262 4.85 19.52 20.91
CA ASP A 262 4.19 20.60 20.19
C ASP A 262 2.69 20.63 20.52
N PRO A 263 2.31 21.20 21.68
CA PRO A 263 0.92 21.26 22.11
C PRO A 263 0.06 22.19 21.23
N PHE A 264 0.68 22.95 20.33
CA PHE A 264 0.02 23.89 19.42
C PHE A 264 -0.19 23.32 18.01
N ASP A 265 0.27 22.08 17.76
CA ASP A 265 0.12 21.36 16.48
C ASP A 265 0.65 22.19 15.28
N VAL A 266 1.82 22.80 15.47
CA VAL A 266 2.48 23.64 14.45
C VAL A 266 3.22 22.77 13.43
N LEU A 267 4.10 21.89 13.91
CA LEU A 267 4.95 21.03 13.10
C LEU A 267 4.20 19.76 12.68
N CYS A 268 4.36 19.42 11.41
CA CYS A 268 3.87 18.16 10.86
C CYS A 268 4.88 17.57 9.87
N SER A 269 4.55 16.39 9.31
CA SER A 269 5.40 15.68 8.35
C SER A 269 5.78 16.52 7.11
N TYR A 270 4.94 17.49 6.73
CA TYR A 270 5.21 18.41 5.62
C TYR A 270 6.37 19.38 5.89
N PHE A 271 6.52 19.84 7.15
CA PHE A 271 7.67 20.66 7.55
C PHE A 271 8.96 19.85 7.48
N MET A 272 8.92 18.57 7.87
CA MET A 272 10.10 17.70 7.81
C MET A 272 10.52 17.41 6.36
N LYS A 273 9.55 17.26 5.46
CA LYS A 273 9.83 17.12 4.03
C LYS A 273 10.53 18.38 3.47
N THR A 274 9.99 19.55 3.82
CA THR A 274 10.54 20.85 3.42
C THR A 274 11.95 21.07 3.99
N LEU A 275 12.17 20.69 5.25
CA LEU A 275 13.47 20.69 5.92
C LEU A 275 14.49 19.87 5.13
N MET A 276 14.14 18.63 4.78
CA MET A 276 15.01 17.76 4.00
C MET A 276 15.37 18.37 2.64
N PHE A 277 14.41 18.93 1.91
CA PHE A 277 14.69 19.54 0.61
C PHE A 277 15.68 20.71 0.70
N TRP A 278 15.51 21.61 1.68
CA TRP A 278 16.45 22.72 1.88
C TRP A 278 17.84 22.22 2.32
N CYS A 279 17.93 21.34 3.31
CA CYS A 279 19.20 20.82 3.78
C CYS A 279 19.97 20.07 2.68
N ILE A 280 19.28 19.29 1.84
CA ILE A 280 19.91 18.54 0.74
C ILE A 280 20.40 19.50 -0.35
N GLU A 281 19.61 20.49 -0.74
CA GLU A 281 20.01 21.45 -1.78
C GLU A 281 21.22 22.30 -1.38
N GLU A 282 21.30 22.68 -0.10
CA GLU A 282 22.29 23.61 0.42
C GLU A 282 23.57 22.95 0.95
N THR A 283 23.70 21.63 0.82
CA THR A 283 24.91 20.92 1.26
C THR A 283 25.52 20.02 0.19
N PRO A 284 26.85 19.82 0.20
CA PRO A 284 27.50 18.89 -0.71
C PRO A 284 26.96 17.47 -0.58
N ARG A 285 26.92 16.73 -1.69
CA ARG A 285 26.52 15.31 -1.72
C ARG A 285 27.35 14.44 -0.76
N ASP A 286 28.62 14.80 -0.53
CA ASP A 286 29.53 14.12 0.40
C ASP A 286 29.12 14.24 1.88
N CYS A 287 28.18 15.12 2.22
CA CYS A 287 27.59 15.17 3.56
C CYS A 287 26.61 14.01 3.79
N TRP A 288 25.92 13.56 2.76
CA TRP A 288 24.82 12.58 2.86
C TRP A 288 25.32 11.15 2.65
N LYS A 289 26.25 10.73 3.52
CA LYS A 289 26.80 9.37 3.54
C LYS A 289 26.39 8.66 4.83
N GLN A 290 26.36 7.33 4.77
CA GLN A 290 25.95 6.49 5.90
C GLN A 290 26.82 6.73 7.13
N GLU A 291 28.12 6.96 6.95
CA GLU A 291 29.09 7.26 8.01
C GLU A 291 28.89 8.64 8.65
N ARG A 292 28.03 9.48 8.05
CA ARG A 292 27.75 10.85 8.48
C ARG A 292 26.30 11.04 8.91
N LEU A 293 25.58 9.95 9.19
CA LEU A 293 24.16 9.96 9.48
C LEU A 293 23.83 10.88 10.67
N ILE A 294 24.64 10.85 11.73
CA ILE A 294 24.44 11.68 12.92
C ILE A 294 24.66 13.17 12.59
N SER A 295 25.71 13.51 11.84
CA SER A 295 25.93 14.87 11.34
C SER A 295 24.79 15.38 10.44
N CYS A 296 24.17 14.50 9.64
CA CYS A 296 23.02 14.87 8.82
C CYS A 296 21.79 15.21 9.69
N ILE A 297 21.57 14.45 10.76
CA ILE A 297 20.48 14.71 11.71
C ILE A 297 20.70 16.04 12.42
N ASP A 298 21.92 16.29 12.87
CA ASP A 298 22.35 17.53 13.50
C ASP A 298 22.15 18.76 12.59
N LEU A 299 22.59 18.68 11.33
CA LEU A 299 22.35 19.71 10.31
C LEU A 299 20.86 20.07 10.22
N CYS A 300 19.98 19.07 10.14
CA CYS A 300 18.54 19.28 10.05
C CYS A 300 17.96 19.88 11.34
N PHE A 301 18.41 19.45 12.52
CA PHE A 301 17.97 20.03 13.79
C PHE A 301 18.33 21.51 13.89
N ARG A 302 19.59 21.86 13.58
CA ARG A 302 20.04 23.26 13.61
C ARG A 302 19.23 24.14 12.70
N ARG A 303 18.94 23.67 11.47
CA ARG A 303 18.08 24.39 10.53
C ARG A 303 16.66 24.56 11.03
N LEU A 304 16.07 23.51 11.62
CA LEU A 304 14.71 23.59 12.16
C LEU A 304 14.64 24.58 13.33
N ILE A 305 15.61 24.54 14.24
CA ILE A 305 15.74 25.48 15.37
C ILE A 305 15.89 26.92 14.85
N GLU A 306 16.73 27.15 13.84
CA GLU A 306 16.90 28.45 13.19
C GLU A 306 15.59 29.00 12.60
N TRP A 307 14.80 28.15 11.92
CA TRP A 307 13.51 28.56 11.37
C TRP A 307 12.52 28.92 12.46
N VAL A 308 12.44 28.11 13.52
CA VAL A 308 11.55 28.37 14.65
C VAL A 308 11.99 29.64 15.39
N SER A 309 13.28 29.84 15.63
CA SER A 309 13.78 31.06 16.29
C SER A 309 13.48 32.33 15.48
N ASN A 310 13.51 32.23 14.16
CA ASN A 310 13.23 33.36 13.26
C ASN A 310 11.74 33.52 12.93
N GLY A 311 10.87 32.60 13.37
CA GLY A 311 9.45 32.60 13.02
C GLY A 311 9.19 32.42 11.52
N PHE A 312 10.17 31.88 10.77
CA PHE A 312 10.12 31.80 9.32
C PHE A 312 10.59 30.45 8.79
N CYS A 313 9.65 29.69 8.20
CA CYS A 313 9.92 28.45 7.48
C CYS A 313 9.56 28.64 5.99
N PRO A 314 10.55 28.77 5.09
CA PRO A 314 10.30 28.99 3.67
C PRO A 314 9.74 27.73 2.99
N ASN A 315 8.63 27.86 2.27
CA ASN A 315 8.22 26.80 1.35
C ASN A 315 9.30 26.57 0.29
N PHE A 316 9.56 25.30 -0.05
CA PHE A 316 10.66 24.94 -0.93
C PHE A 316 10.51 25.48 -2.36
N PHE A 317 9.29 25.53 -2.90
CA PHE A 317 9.01 25.98 -4.27
C PHE A 317 8.64 27.46 -4.35
N VAL A 318 7.95 27.99 -3.34
CA VAL A 318 7.57 29.41 -3.24
C VAL A 318 8.28 30.00 -2.03
N ARG A 319 9.54 30.40 -2.17
CA ARG A 319 10.41 30.81 -1.06
C ARG A 319 9.83 31.91 -0.17
N GLU A 320 9.05 32.83 -0.75
CA GLU A 320 8.39 33.93 -0.04
C GLU A 320 7.19 33.47 0.82
N ASN A 321 6.68 32.26 0.60
CA ASN A 321 5.58 31.70 1.37
C ASN A 321 6.09 31.10 2.69
N ASN A 322 5.91 31.85 3.79
CA ASN A 322 6.23 31.39 5.14
C ASN A 322 5.20 30.37 5.63
N MET A 323 5.61 29.11 5.81
CA MET A 323 4.75 28.02 6.26
C MET A 323 4.31 28.14 7.73
N PHE A 324 4.98 28.95 8.54
CA PHE A 324 4.55 29.25 9.91
C PHE A 324 3.45 30.32 9.98
N HIS A 325 3.16 31.00 8.87
CA HIS A 325 2.19 32.09 8.83
C HIS A 325 0.80 31.65 9.32
N GLY A 326 0.28 32.36 10.33
CA GLY A 326 -1.01 32.06 10.96
C GLY A 326 -1.07 30.76 11.76
N LYS A 327 0.06 30.04 11.94
CA LYS A 327 0.15 28.82 12.75
C LYS A 327 1.00 29.02 14.00
N LEU A 328 2.15 29.68 13.85
CA LEU A 328 3.08 29.94 14.94
C LEU A 328 2.79 31.33 15.51
N ASN A 329 2.35 31.38 16.76
CA ASN A 329 2.25 32.60 17.55
C ASN A 329 3.45 32.72 18.51
N ASP A 330 3.62 33.87 19.16
CA ASP A 330 4.79 34.15 20.00
C ASP A 330 4.98 33.11 21.12
N ILE A 331 3.90 32.71 21.80
CA ILE A 331 3.94 31.70 22.88
C ILE A 331 4.33 30.32 22.34
N GLY A 332 3.74 29.92 21.21
CA GLY A 332 4.03 28.65 20.55
C GLY A 332 5.46 28.62 20.00
N GLN A 333 5.99 29.77 19.56
CA GLN A 333 7.36 29.91 19.12
C GLN A 333 8.36 29.68 20.27
N GLU A 334 8.16 30.35 21.41
CA GLU A 334 9.00 30.17 22.60
C GLU A 334 8.98 28.71 23.06
N TYR A 335 7.79 28.11 23.21
CA TYR A 335 7.66 26.73 23.65
C TYR A 335 8.32 25.73 22.69
N LEU A 336 8.06 25.86 21.39
CA LEU A 336 8.62 24.96 20.38
C LEU A 336 10.14 25.12 20.29
N PHE A 337 10.65 26.35 20.39
CA PHE A 337 12.08 26.63 20.42
C PHE A 337 12.76 25.98 21.63
N GLU A 338 12.19 26.13 22.83
CA GLU A 338 12.70 25.50 24.05
C GLU A 338 12.70 23.98 23.95
N SER A 339 11.59 23.39 23.50
CA SER A 339 11.45 21.93 23.34
C SER A 339 12.47 21.36 22.36
N LEU A 340 12.60 21.96 21.17
CA LEU A 340 13.58 21.52 20.16
C LEU A 340 15.02 21.68 20.66
N THR A 341 15.32 22.79 21.35
CA THR A 341 16.67 23.05 21.89
C THR A 341 17.02 22.08 23.01
N GLN A 342 16.07 21.74 23.87
CA GLN A 342 16.26 20.72 24.91
C GLN A 342 16.60 19.37 24.30
N LEU A 343 15.79 18.92 23.33
CA LEU A 343 16.01 17.64 22.66
C LEU A 343 17.35 17.62 21.89
N TYR A 344 17.67 18.71 21.20
CA TYR A 344 18.95 18.89 20.53
C TYR A 344 20.15 18.87 21.49
N GLY A 345 19.98 19.46 22.69
CA GLY A 345 20.98 19.50 23.75
C GLY A 345 21.31 18.13 24.35
N GLU A 346 20.47 17.12 24.15
CA GLU A 346 20.75 15.74 24.57
C GLU A 346 21.62 14.97 23.57
N GLY A 347 21.93 15.56 22.42
CA GLY A 347 22.65 14.89 21.34
C GLY A 347 21.85 13.76 20.70
N TRP A 348 22.55 12.82 20.06
CA TRP A 348 21.90 11.65 19.44
C TRP A 348 21.10 10.80 20.44
N ARG A 349 21.38 10.90 21.75
CA ARG A 349 20.63 10.19 22.80
C ARG A 349 19.17 10.64 22.88
N GLY A 350 18.87 11.88 22.47
CA GLY A 350 17.50 12.38 22.37
C GLY A 350 16.63 11.54 21.44
N LEU A 351 17.23 10.89 20.43
CA LEU A 351 16.51 9.99 19.52
C LEU A 351 15.91 8.78 20.27
N LEU A 352 16.54 8.31 21.34
CA LEU A 352 16.09 7.16 22.14
C LEU A 352 14.77 7.41 22.90
N LYS A 353 14.29 8.66 22.91
CA LYS A 353 12.96 9.00 23.43
C LYS A 353 11.83 8.56 22.49
N CYS A 354 12.11 8.34 21.21
CA CYS A 354 11.13 7.83 20.26
C CYS A 354 10.83 6.36 20.56
N PRO A 355 9.57 5.98 20.87
CA PRO A 355 9.20 4.58 21.04
C PRO A 355 9.53 3.72 19.82
N SER A 356 9.40 4.25 18.60
CA SER A 356 9.76 3.52 17.37
C SER A 356 11.26 3.17 17.26
N LEU A 357 12.12 3.75 18.10
CA LEU A 357 13.56 3.44 18.19
C LEU A 357 13.91 2.56 19.41
N GLU A 358 12.92 1.86 19.97
CA GLU A 358 13.14 0.95 21.10
C GLU A 358 14.17 -0.15 20.81
N ASN A 359 14.23 -0.67 19.57
CA ASN A 359 15.24 -1.67 19.20
C ASN A 359 16.67 -1.14 19.32
N LEU A 360 16.90 0.12 18.93
CA LEU A 360 18.19 0.79 19.13
C LEU A 360 18.51 0.89 20.63
N ARG A 361 17.54 1.31 21.44
CA ARG A 361 17.69 1.40 22.90
C ARG A 361 18.05 0.05 23.51
N ASN A 362 17.38 -1.02 23.11
CA ASN A 362 17.60 -2.38 23.62
C ASN A 362 18.97 -2.93 23.17
N ALA A 363 19.37 -2.70 21.92
CA ALA A 363 20.68 -3.10 21.41
C ALA A 363 21.81 -2.45 22.20
N LEU A 364 21.70 -1.15 22.48
CA LEU A 364 22.67 -0.40 23.29
C LEU A 364 22.72 -0.88 24.75
N GLN A 365 21.55 -1.15 25.37
CA GLN A 365 21.48 -1.69 26.73
C GLN A 365 22.10 -3.09 26.85
N GLY A 366 21.83 -3.96 25.86
CA GLY A 366 22.37 -5.31 25.79
C GLY A 366 23.90 -5.34 25.66
N ALA A 367 24.49 -4.41 24.90
CA ALA A 367 25.94 -4.26 24.80
C ALA A 367 26.56 -3.82 26.12
N ARG A 368 25.96 -2.81 26.77
CA ARG A 368 26.41 -2.30 28.06
C ARG A 368 26.44 -3.38 29.15
N ALA A 369 25.42 -4.24 29.19
CA ALA A 369 25.34 -5.33 30.16
C ALA A 369 26.44 -6.39 30.00
N ARG A 370 26.92 -6.63 28.77
CA ARG A 370 27.97 -7.64 28.48
C ARG A 370 29.38 -7.16 28.77
N ILE A 371 29.57 -5.84 28.93
CA ILE A 371 30.89 -5.23 29.17
C ILE A 371 31.11 -5.03 30.67
N LEU A 372 30.04 -4.73 31.41
CA LEU A 372 30.06 -4.66 32.87
C LEU A 372 30.35 -6.00 33.58
N THR A 373 30.40 -7.13 32.85
CA THR A 373 30.88 -8.43 33.38
C THR A 373 32.39 -8.60 33.27
N THR A 374 33.12 -7.63 32.70
CA THR A 374 34.59 -7.58 32.74
C THR A 374 35.07 -6.60 33.83
N PRO A 375 36.07 -6.95 34.67
CA PRO A 375 36.45 -6.11 35.80
C PRO A 375 37.21 -4.85 35.33
N ASP A 376 36.57 -3.71 35.55
CA ASP A 376 37.13 -2.38 35.88
C ASP A 376 38.45 -1.98 35.20
N ILE A 377 38.40 -1.81 33.87
CA ILE A 377 39.36 -0.97 33.14
C ILE A 377 38.53 0.03 32.33
N GLY A 378 38.88 1.32 32.45
CA GLY A 378 38.13 2.47 31.94
C GLY A 378 37.39 2.20 30.62
N ILE A 379 36.07 2.39 30.66
CA ILE A 379 35.14 2.10 29.58
C ILE A 379 35.48 2.97 28.36
N ASP A 380 36.04 2.36 27.32
CA ASP A 380 36.09 2.94 25.98
C ASP A 380 34.76 2.63 25.29
N ILE A 381 33.93 3.65 25.10
CA ILE A 381 32.66 3.58 24.37
C ILE A 381 32.86 2.96 22.97
N ASN A 382 34.05 3.12 22.37
CA ASN A 382 34.38 2.53 21.07
C ASN A 382 34.52 0.99 21.10
N GLU A 383 34.82 0.37 22.26
CA GLU A 383 34.81 -1.09 22.41
C GLU A 383 33.36 -1.64 22.51
N GLU A 384 32.43 -0.86 23.10
CA GLU A 384 30.99 -1.20 23.13
C GLU A 384 30.41 -1.32 21.72
N PHE A 385 30.72 -0.36 20.86
CA PHE A 385 30.23 -0.31 19.49
C PHE A 385 30.91 -1.35 18.56
N LYS A 386 32.20 -1.67 18.79
CA LYS A 386 32.93 -2.68 18.00
C LYS A 386 32.36 -4.08 18.17
N THR A 387 31.99 -4.45 19.39
CA THR A 387 31.48 -5.78 19.73
C THR A 387 30.07 -6.02 19.17
N LEU A 388 29.24 -4.99 19.10
CA LEU A 388 27.93 -5.02 18.44
C LEU A 388 28.06 -5.13 16.91
N SER A 389 28.98 -4.35 16.33
CA SER A 389 29.19 -4.28 14.87
C SER A 389 29.63 -5.62 14.27
N SER A 390 30.47 -6.39 14.97
CA SER A 390 30.95 -7.70 14.49
C SER A 390 29.87 -8.78 14.55
N GLN A 391 28.89 -8.65 15.45
CA GLN A 391 27.73 -9.56 15.52
C GLN A 391 26.70 -9.24 14.43
N ILE A 392 26.38 -7.96 14.23
CA ILE A 392 25.38 -7.55 13.22
C ILE A 392 25.90 -7.77 11.79
N ARG A 393 27.18 -7.51 11.50
CA ARG A 393 27.77 -7.80 10.17
C ARG A 393 27.78 -9.28 9.80
N ASN A 394 27.79 -10.17 10.79
CA ASN A 394 27.70 -11.61 10.56
C ASN A 394 26.26 -12.03 10.22
N ASP A 395 25.25 -11.29 10.68
CA ASP A 395 23.82 -11.51 10.36
C ASP A 395 23.36 -10.70 9.11
N SER A 396 24.08 -9.65 8.70
CA SER A 396 23.65 -8.74 7.62
C SER A 396 24.00 -9.18 6.20
N SER A 397 24.49 -10.40 6.01
CA SER A 397 24.85 -10.95 4.69
C SER A 397 23.75 -11.80 4.05
N THR A 398 22.67 -12.06 4.77
CA THR A 398 21.54 -12.87 4.31
C THR A 398 20.57 -12.04 3.46
N PHE A 399 20.76 -12.18 2.15
CA PHE A 399 19.81 -12.09 1.03
C PHE A 399 18.71 -11.01 1.08
N THR A 400 18.72 -10.14 0.06
CA THR A 400 17.86 -8.95 -0.02
C THR A 400 16.80 -9.02 -1.12
N GLU A 401 17.00 -9.89 -2.10
CA GLU A 401 16.13 -10.01 -3.27
C GLU A 401 14.85 -10.77 -2.96
N ASP A 402 14.88 -11.70 -2.01
CA ASP A 402 13.69 -12.37 -1.48
C ASP A 402 12.75 -11.36 -0.81
N LEU A 403 13.28 -10.40 -0.05
CA LEU A 403 12.48 -9.32 0.55
C LEU A 403 11.86 -8.42 -0.53
N GLU A 404 12.59 -8.12 -1.60
CA GLU A 404 12.08 -7.37 -2.74
C GLU A 404 11.01 -8.13 -3.51
N ASP A 405 11.22 -9.42 -3.77
CA ASP A 405 10.25 -10.29 -4.41
C ASP A 405 8.99 -10.42 -3.55
N ASP A 406 9.14 -10.66 -2.25
CA ASP A 406 8.04 -10.69 -1.28
C ASP A 406 7.18 -9.42 -1.35
N ALA A 407 7.82 -8.25 -1.28
CA ALA A 407 7.14 -6.96 -1.36
C ALA A 407 6.43 -6.78 -2.70
N PHE A 408 7.09 -7.10 -3.80
CA PHE A 408 6.54 -7.00 -5.15
C PHE A 408 5.29 -7.88 -5.32
N PHE A 409 5.39 -9.18 -5.01
CA PHE A 409 4.31 -10.13 -5.22
C PHE A 409 3.13 -9.87 -4.27
N SER A 410 3.41 -9.37 -3.06
CA SER A 410 2.39 -8.89 -2.12
C SER A 410 1.64 -7.68 -2.67
N GLN A 411 2.35 -6.74 -3.30
CA GLN A 411 1.72 -5.55 -3.86
C GLN A 411 0.79 -5.90 -5.03
N ILE A 412 1.21 -6.83 -5.90
CA ILE A 412 0.36 -7.41 -6.95
C ILE A 412 -0.89 -8.08 -6.39
N GLU A 413 -0.84 -8.67 -5.18
CA GLU A 413 -2.00 -9.28 -4.49
C GLU A 413 -2.90 -8.26 -3.77
N SER A 414 -2.31 -7.22 -3.16
CA SER A 414 -2.97 -6.32 -2.21
C SER A 414 -4.09 -5.45 -2.81
N ILE A 415 -4.11 -5.29 -4.13
CA ILE A 415 -5.02 -4.37 -4.80
C ILE A 415 -6.44 -4.94 -4.83
N GLU A 416 -7.30 -4.30 -4.03
CA GLU A 416 -8.76 -4.43 -3.88
C GLU A 416 -9.30 -5.50 -2.89
N ASN A 417 -9.29 -5.15 -1.60
CA ASN A 417 -10.08 -5.76 -0.51
C ASN A 417 -11.62 -5.55 -0.62
N CYS A 418 -12.13 -5.18 -1.79
CA CYS A 418 -13.56 -5.13 -2.10
C CYS A 418 -13.82 -6.02 -3.32
N SER A 419 -14.80 -6.92 -3.28
CA SER A 419 -15.17 -7.79 -4.42
C SER A 419 -15.38 -6.95 -5.68
N PRO A 420 -14.46 -6.97 -6.67
CA PRO A 420 -14.51 -6.03 -7.77
C PRO A 420 -15.66 -6.39 -8.72
N THR A 421 -16.37 -5.38 -9.22
CA THR A 421 -17.42 -5.62 -10.22
C THR A 421 -16.78 -5.98 -11.56
N PHE A 422 -17.49 -6.77 -12.38
CA PHE A 422 -17.04 -7.11 -13.73
C PHE A 422 -16.63 -5.87 -14.55
N SER A 423 -17.40 -4.78 -14.45
CA SER A 423 -17.13 -3.55 -15.18
C SER A 423 -15.82 -2.87 -14.74
N SER A 424 -15.45 -2.97 -13.46
CA SER A 424 -14.20 -2.42 -12.95
C SER A 424 -13.01 -3.19 -13.51
N LEU A 425 -13.03 -4.52 -13.37
CA LEU A 425 -11.97 -5.40 -13.86
C LEU A 425 -11.81 -5.33 -15.38
N GLU A 426 -12.92 -5.27 -16.12
CA GLU A 426 -12.88 -5.13 -17.57
C GLU A 426 -12.22 -3.82 -17.99
N LYS A 427 -12.56 -2.70 -17.32
CA LYS A 427 -11.90 -1.41 -17.54
C LYS A 427 -10.40 -1.49 -17.26
N GLU A 428 -10.00 -2.06 -16.12
CA GLU A 428 -8.59 -2.23 -15.78
C GLU A 428 -7.84 -3.09 -16.79
N PHE A 429 -8.44 -4.20 -17.24
CA PHE A 429 -7.84 -5.02 -18.29
C PHE A 429 -7.60 -4.19 -19.56
N PHE A 430 -8.60 -3.45 -20.04
CA PHE A 430 -8.43 -2.59 -21.21
C PHE A 430 -7.38 -1.49 -20.99
N ASN A 431 -7.30 -0.94 -19.79
CA ASN A 431 -6.28 0.03 -19.42
C ASN A 431 -4.87 -0.55 -19.50
N THR A 432 -4.63 -1.76 -18.98
CA THR A 432 -3.32 -2.43 -19.10
C THR A 432 -2.92 -2.62 -20.56
N VAL A 433 -3.85 -3.09 -21.40
CA VAL A 433 -3.61 -3.31 -22.83
C VAL A 433 -3.35 -1.98 -23.55
N ALA A 434 -4.14 -0.96 -23.27
CA ALA A 434 -3.99 0.36 -23.88
C ALA A 434 -2.66 1.02 -23.48
N MET A 435 -2.21 0.84 -22.23
CA MET A 435 -0.91 1.34 -21.77
C MET A 435 0.26 0.68 -22.51
N LEU A 436 0.18 -0.63 -22.76
CA LEU A 436 1.18 -1.36 -23.54
C LEU A 436 1.19 -0.98 -25.03
N LEU A 437 0.03 -0.69 -25.61
CA LEU A 437 -0.10 -0.33 -27.03
C LEU A 437 0.18 1.16 -27.30
N GLY A 438 -0.10 2.04 -26.35
CA GLY A 438 -0.13 3.50 -26.54
C GLY A 438 1.17 4.25 -26.20
N LYS A 439 2.06 3.65 -25.40
CA LYS A 439 3.43 4.15 -25.22
C LYS A 439 4.32 3.29 -26.12
N GLU A 440 4.91 3.87 -27.19
CA GLU A 440 5.91 3.16 -28.00
C GLU A 440 6.91 2.45 -27.08
N ALA A 441 7.08 1.15 -27.28
CA ALA A 441 7.77 0.25 -26.37
C ALA A 441 9.18 0.72 -26.01
N GLN A 442 9.38 1.05 -24.73
CA GLN A 442 10.63 0.95 -23.96
C GLN A 442 10.29 1.01 -22.47
N PHE A 443 9.37 0.15 -22.04
CA PHE A 443 9.19 -0.09 -20.61
C PHE A 443 10.41 -0.83 -20.09
N ASP A 444 10.86 -0.46 -18.89
CA ASP A 444 11.85 -1.28 -18.21
C ASP A 444 11.23 -2.62 -17.78
N VAL A 445 12.09 -3.57 -17.41
CA VAL A 445 11.69 -4.92 -17.03
C VAL A 445 10.66 -4.90 -15.91
N LEU A 446 10.80 -3.97 -14.94
CA LEU A 446 9.88 -3.84 -13.83
C LEU A 446 8.45 -3.51 -14.28
N VAL A 447 8.27 -2.51 -15.15
CA VAL A 447 6.93 -2.14 -15.63
C VAL A 447 6.31 -3.29 -16.42
N GLN A 448 7.10 -3.97 -17.25
CA GLN A 448 6.62 -5.12 -18.02
C GLN A 448 6.17 -6.27 -17.10
N ASP A 449 6.95 -6.59 -16.08
CA ASP A 449 6.63 -7.63 -15.09
C ASP A 449 5.37 -7.27 -14.30
N THR A 450 5.27 -6.02 -13.82
CA THR A 450 4.08 -5.51 -13.10
C THR A 450 2.82 -5.64 -13.96
N VAL A 451 2.85 -5.15 -15.20
CA VAL A 451 1.68 -5.19 -16.08
C VAL A 451 1.26 -6.63 -16.39
N THR A 452 2.22 -7.50 -16.69
CA THR A 452 1.96 -8.90 -17.08
C THR A 452 1.33 -9.68 -15.92
N LEU A 453 1.89 -9.59 -14.72
CA LEU A 453 1.36 -10.30 -13.55
C LEU A 453 0.01 -9.72 -13.10
N TYR A 454 -0.15 -8.40 -13.19
CA TYR A 454 -1.44 -7.77 -12.92
C TYR A 454 -2.53 -8.22 -13.91
N GLN A 455 -2.20 -8.38 -15.20
CA GLN A 455 -3.10 -8.93 -16.21
C GLN A 455 -3.52 -10.38 -15.90
N HIS A 456 -2.59 -11.26 -15.51
CA HIS A 456 -2.92 -12.64 -15.13
C HIS A 456 -3.96 -12.67 -14.00
N ARG A 457 -3.80 -11.81 -12.99
CA ARG A 457 -4.74 -11.68 -11.88
C ARG A 457 -6.12 -11.20 -12.35
N ILE A 458 -6.19 -10.15 -13.18
CA ILE A 458 -7.47 -9.65 -13.70
C ILE A 458 -8.19 -10.72 -14.54
N LEU A 459 -7.46 -11.39 -15.44
CA LEU A 459 -8.00 -12.45 -16.29
C LEU A 459 -8.61 -13.59 -15.48
N GLN A 460 -7.96 -13.98 -14.39
CA GLN A 460 -8.47 -14.98 -13.47
C GLN A 460 -9.83 -14.57 -12.89
N HIS A 461 -9.94 -13.36 -12.32
CA HIS A 461 -11.19 -12.88 -11.73
C HIS A 461 -12.31 -12.74 -12.76
N ILE A 462 -12.03 -12.18 -13.94
CA ILE A 462 -12.98 -12.09 -15.04
C ILE A 462 -13.46 -13.49 -15.45
N GLY A 463 -12.54 -14.47 -15.53
CA GLY A 463 -12.84 -15.87 -15.81
C GLY A 463 -13.81 -16.47 -14.79
N LEU A 464 -13.54 -16.30 -13.49
CA LEU A 464 -14.42 -16.77 -12.40
C LEU A 464 -15.81 -16.12 -12.45
N ILE A 465 -15.90 -14.82 -12.75
CA ILE A 465 -17.19 -14.12 -12.93
C ILE A 465 -17.99 -14.72 -14.10
N PHE A 466 -17.34 -14.94 -15.24
CA PHE A 466 -17.99 -15.53 -16.42
C PHE A 466 -18.50 -16.94 -16.12
N LEU A 467 -17.72 -17.74 -15.39
CA LEU A 467 -18.13 -19.07 -14.97
C LEU A 467 -19.34 -19.01 -14.04
N TYR A 468 -19.29 -18.16 -13.01
CA TYR A 468 -20.39 -17.98 -12.06
C TYR A 468 -21.70 -17.59 -12.75
N LYS A 469 -21.64 -16.63 -13.68
CA LYS A 469 -22.81 -16.23 -14.49
C LYS A 469 -23.29 -17.37 -15.39
N GLY A 470 -22.37 -18.11 -16.02
CA GLY A 470 -22.70 -19.23 -16.90
C GLY A 470 -23.39 -20.40 -16.18
N LEU A 471 -23.03 -20.66 -14.93
CA LEU A 471 -23.59 -21.73 -14.11
C LEU A 471 -24.93 -21.36 -13.45
N ASN A 472 -25.14 -20.09 -13.09
CA ASN A 472 -26.30 -19.67 -12.28
C ASN A 472 -27.40 -18.92 -13.05
N ASP A 473 -27.13 -18.42 -14.27
CA ASP A 473 -28.16 -17.73 -15.07
C ASP A 473 -29.09 -18.72 -15.79
N ASN A 474 -30.03 -19.28 -15.01
CA ASN A 474 -31.04 -20.23 -15.48
C ASN A 474 -32.11 -19.61 -16.40
N ARG A 475 -32.14 -18.28 -16.53
CA ARG A 475 -33.14 -17.57 -17.34
C ARG A 475 -32.77 -17.47 -18.82
N ARG A 476 -31.53 -17.79 -19.19
CA ARG A 476 -31.02 -17.65 -20.57
C ARG A 476 -30.83 -18.99 -21.29
N CYS A 477 -30.87 -18.96 -22.61
CA CYS A 477 -30.79 -20.16 -23.46
C CYS A 477 -29.43 -20.89 -23.34
N ALA A 478 -29.40 -22.19 -23.68
CA ALA A 478 -28.18 -23.02 -23.59
C ALA A 478 -26.96 -22.45 -24.35
N ARG A 479 -27.20 -21.78 -25.49
CA ARG A 479 -26.16 -21.10 -26.28
C ARG A 479 -25.45 -19.99 -25.51
N PHE A 480 -26.19 -19.25 -24.67
CA PHE A 480 -25.63 -18.19 -23.82
C PHE A 480 -24.69 -18.77 -22.76
N ARG A 481 -25.13 -19.83 -22.07
CA ARG A 481 -24.36 -20.54 -21.03
C ARG A 481 -23.05 -21.10 -21.59
N TYR A 482 -23.13 -21.80 -22.73
CA TYR A 482 -21.95 -22.36 -23.41
C TYR A 482 -20.91 -21.28 -23.75
N ARG A 483 -21.34 -20.11 -24.26
CA ARG A 483 -20.42 -19.01 -24.61
C ARG A 483 -19.69 -18.45 -23.39
N HIS A 484 -20.39 -18.28 -22.25
CA HIS A 484 -19.80 -17.76 -21.02
C HIS A 484 -18.80 -18.74 -20.43
N ILE A 485 -19.18 -20.00 -20.37
CA ILE A 485 -18.33 -21.09 -19.89
C ILE A 485 -17.08 -21.25 -20.76
N LYS A 486 -17.22 -21.24 -22.09
CA LYS A 486 -16.07 -21.34 -23.01
C LYS A 486 -15.10 -20.16 -22.83
N ARG A 487 -15.62 -18.95 -22.67
CA ARG A 487 -14.81 -17.76 -22.37
C ARG A 487 -14.12 -17.87 -21.02
N ALA A 488 -14.84 -18.30 -19.99
CA ALA A 488 -14.29 -18.50 -18.65
C ALA A 488 -13.09 -19.44 -18.67
N LEU A 489 -13.23 -20.63 -19.29
CA LEU A 489 -12.14 -21.60 -19.37
C LEU A 489 -10.93 -21.06 -20.12
N GLY A 490 -11.12 -20.37 -21.25
CA GLY A 490 -10.00 -19.77 -21.99
C GLY A 490 -9.25 -18.70 -21.18
N LEU A 491 -9.98 -17.86 -20.42
CA LEU A 491 -9.37 -16.86 -19.54
C LEU A 491 -8.62 -17.50 -18.38
N LEU A 492 -9.20 -18.52 -17.74
CA LEU A 492 -8.58 -19.25 -16.64
C LEU A 492 -7.34 -20.03 -17.07
N GLU A 493 -7.34 -20.59 -18.29
CA GLU A 493 -6.19 -21.25 -18.90
C GLU A 493 -5.05 -20.25 -19.12
N MET A 494 -5.33 -19.06 -19.67
CA MET A 494 -4.32 -17.99 -19.83
C MET A 494 -3.77 -17.51 -18.48
N SER A 495 -4.59 -17.41 -17.43
CA SER A 495 -4.11 -17.00 -16.10
C SER A 495 -3.40 -18.11 -15.32
N SER A 496 -3.49 -19.37 -15.76
CA SER A 496 -3.04 -20.53 -14.97
C SER A 496 -1.52 -20.60 -14.79
N SER A 497 -0.75 -19.94 -15.65
CA SER A 497 0.71 -19.83 -15.59
C SER A 497 1.20 -18.60 -14.83
N GLY A 498 0.31 -17.80 -14.24
CA GLY A 498 0.69 -16.59 -13.52
C GLY A 498 1.36 -16.84 -12.17
N ASP A 499 1.16 -18.02 -11.59
CA ASP A 499 1.73 -18.45 -10.31
C ASP A 499 1.75 -19.99 -10.21
N ILE A 500 2.30 -20.59 -9.15
CA ILE A 500 2.34 -22.05 -9.02
C ILE A 500 0.97 -22.65 -8.67
N SER A 501 0.16 -21.99 -7.84
CA SER A 501 -0.97 -22.58 -7.11
C SER A 501 -2.34 -22.04 -7.54
N ARG A 502 -2.63 -20.76 -7.27
CA ARG A 502 -3.95 -20.14 -7.35
C ARG A 502 -4.56 -20.25 -8.74
N GLY A 503 -3.81 -19.89 -9.80
CA GLY A 503 -4.25 -20.00 -11.20
C GLY A 503 -4.64 -21.43 -11.58
N ARG A 504 -3.74 -22.40 -11.34
CA ARG A 504 -3.96 -23.82 -11.67
C ARG A 504 -5.12 -24.44 -10.89
N LEU A 505 -5.19 -24.19 -9.58
CA LEU A 505 -6.28 -24.70 -8.74
C LEU A 505 -7.63 -24.08 -9.11
N SER A 506 -7.68 -22.79 -9.48
CA SER A 506 -8.91 -22.17 -9.98
C SER A 506 -9.42 -22.83 -11.25
N LEU A 507 -8.52 -23.15 -12.19
CA LEU A 507 -8.87 -23.87 -13.41
C LEU A 507 -9.33 -25.31 -13.11
N ALA A 508 -8.60 -26.04 -12.26
CA ALA A 508 -8.96 -27.41 -11.86
C ALA A 508 -10.34 -27.46 -11.18
N THR A 509 -10.61 -26.56 -10.24
CA THR A 509 -11.90 -26.44 -9.55
C THR A 509 -13.02 -26.11 -10.52
N SER A 510 -12.76 -25.21 -11.46
CA SER A 510 -13.73 -24.86 -12.51
C SER A 510 -14.07 -26.06 -13.38
N LEU A 511 -13.08 -26.87 -13.78
CA LEU A 511 -13.28 -28.10 -14.55
C LEU A 511 -14.05 -29.17 -13.76
N TYR A 512 -13.78 -29.32 -12.44
CA TYR A 512 -14.52 -30.23 -11.56
C TYR A 512 -16.00 -29.85 -11.48
N ILE A 513 -16.31 -28.57 -11.22
CA ILE A 513 -17.69 -28.08 -11.09
C ILE A 513 -18.48 -28.31 -12.38
N MET A 514 -17.81 -28.26 -13.52
CA MET A 514 -18.40 -28.52 -14.83
C MET A 514 -18.55 -30.01 -15.18
N GLY A 515 -18.07 -30.92 -14.34
CA GLY A 515 -18.11 -32.37 -14.57
C GLY A 515 -17.00 -32.90 -15.48
N TYR A 516 -15.97 -32.10 -15.80
CA TYR A 516 -14.84 -32.52 -16.63
C TYR A 516 -13.72 -33.14 -15.77
N PHE A 517 -14.04 -34.21 -15.04
CA PHE A 517 -13.17 -34.82 -14.03
C PHE A 517 -11.80 -35.26 -14.57
N SER A 518 -11.74 -35.85 -15.78
CA SER A 518 -10.46 -36.24 -16.39
C SER A 518 -9.56 -35.05 -16.72
N LYS A 519 -10.15 -33.91 -17.11
CA LYS A 519 -9.39 -32.68 -17.35
C LYS A 519 -8.95 -32.04 -16.04
N ALA A 520 -9.82 -32.02 -15.03
CA ALA A 520 -9.48 -31.54 -13.70
C ALA A 520 -8.29 -32.34 -13.11
N LEU A 521 -8.34 -33.68 -13.19
CA LEU A 521 -7.22 -34.55 -12.77
C LEU A 521 -5.92 -34.25 -13.53
N LYS A 522 -6.01 -33.97 -14.84
CA LYS A 522 -4.83 -33.57 -15.63
C LYS A 522 -4.25 -32.24 -15.14
N THR A 523 -5.08 -31.24 -14.86
CA THR A 523 -4.63 -29.93 -14.33
C THR A 523 -4.05 -30.05 -12.92
N ILE A 524 -4.64 -30.90 -12.06
CA ILE A 524 -4.08 -31.18 -10.72
C ILE A 524 -2.72 -31.86 -10.84
N ARG A 525 -2.57 -32.83 -11.75
CA ARG A 525 -1.28 -33.47 -12.01
C ARG A 525 -0.23 -32.48 -12.49
N GLN A 526 -0.59 -31.52 -13.35
CA GLN A 526 0.33 -30.45 -13.75
C GLN A 526 0.77 -29.59 -12.57
N TYR A 527 -0.12 -29.32 -11.61
CA TYR A 527 0.22 -28.64 -10.37
C TYR A 527 1.16 -29.47 -9.48
N GLU A 528 0.90 -30.77 -9.33
CA GLU A 528 1.77 -31.70 -8.59
C GLU A 528 3.17 -31.81 -9.24
N GLU A 529 3.23 -31.96 -10.57
CA GLU A 529 4.47 -31.98 -11.34
C GLU A 529 5.24 -30.66 -11.21
N CYS A 530 4.54 -29.52 -11.10
CA CYS A 530 5.22 -28.27 -10.78
C CYS A 530 5.86 -28.36 -9.40
N LEU A 531 5.09 -28.71 -8.35
CA LEU A 531 5.59 -28.82 -6.96
C LEU A 531 6.77 -29.78 -6.81
N GLU A 532 6.76 -30.92 -7.51
CA GLU A 532 7.86 -31.89 -7.48
C GLU A 532 9.16 -31.32 -8.07
N ASN A 533 9.03 -30.40 -9.03
CA ASN A 533 10.16 -29.75 -9.70
C ASN A 533 10.47 -28.35 -9.14
N VAL A 534 9.69 -27.85 -8.16
CA VAL A 534 9.95 -26.54 -7.57
C VAL A 534 11.24 -26.62 -6.76
N GLN A 535 12.18 -25.74 -7.11
CA GLN A 535 13.48 -25.64 -6.44
C GLN A 535 13.45 -24.69 -5.23
N GLY A 536 12.26 -24.33 -4.74
CA GLY A 536 12.04 -23.44 -3.60
C GLY A 536 10.78 -22.60 -3.76
N VAL A 537 10.08 -22.28 -2.67
CA VAL A 537 8.82 -21.55 -2.70
C VAL A 537 8.89 -20.22 -1.94
N LEU A 538 8.37 -19.16 -2.56
CA LEU A 538 7.91 -17.95 -1.90
C LEU A 538 6.40 -18.01 -1.72
N TYR A 539 5.94 -18.10 -0.48
CA TYR A 539 4.53 -18.18 -0.12
C TYR A 539 3.98 -16.79 0.18
N VAL A 540 3.01 -16.36 -0.63
CA VAL A 540 2.40 -15.03 -0.52
C VAL A 540 0.93 -15.18 -0.09
N SER A 541 0.58 -14.55 1.02
CA SER A 541 -0.74 -14.66 1.64
C SER A 541 -1.34 -13.30 1.95
N SER A 542 -2.61 -13.13 1.59
CA SER A 542 -3.42 -11.97 1.98
C SER A 542 -3.80 -11.95 3.47
N ARG A 543 -3.58 -13.06 4.21
CA ARG A 543 -4.01 -13.20 5.61
C ARG A 543 -2.89 -13.45 6.61
N TYR A 544 -1.83 -14.09 6.17
CA TYR A 544 -0.75 -14.52 7.04
C TYR A 544 0.54 -13.81 6.62
N PRO A 545 1.52 -13.66 7.54
CA PRO A 545 2.85 -13.24 7.14
C PRO A 545 3.37 -14.16 6.04
N ASN A 546 3.93 -13.56 5.00
CA ASN A 546 4.54 -14.30 3.92
C ASN A 546 5.74 -15.11 4.44
N ARG A 547 6.10 -16.14 3.69
CA ARG A 547 7.21 -17.02 4.05
C ARG A 547 8.02 -17.39 2.81
N THR A 548 9.32 -17.27 2.91
CA THR A 548 10.28 -17.71 1.89
C THR A 548 11.00 -18.94 2.38
N ASP A 549 11.09 -19.98 1.54
CA ASP A 549 11.94 -21.14 1.82
C ASP A 549 13.41 -20.83 1.50
N ASP A 550 14.35 -21.35 2.27
CA ASP A 550 15.79 -21.16 2.02
C ASP A 550 16.19 -21.61 0.60
N ALA A 551 15.58 -22.69 0.11
CA ALA A 551 15.80 -23.16 -1.25
C ALA A 551 15.34 -22.16 -2.33
N TYR A 552 14.33 -21.32 -2.04
CA TYR A 552 13.94 -20.25 -2.96
C TYR A 552 15.06 -19.23 -3.09
N ILE A 553 15.65 -18.86 -1.96
CA ILE A 553 16.76 -17.92 -1.89
C ILE A 553 17.94 -18.47 -2.69
N ASP A 554 18.30 -19.73 -2.48
CA ASP A 554 19.44 -20.37 -3.16
C ASP A 554 19.24 -20.53 -4.68
N ASN A 555 18.02 -20.83 -5.13
CA ASN A 555 17.75 -21.23 -6.52
C ASN A 555 17.08 -20.14 -7.38
N PHE A 556 16.54 -19.06 -6.81
CA PHE A 556 15.87 -18.01 -7.57
C PHE A 556 16.52 -16.64 -7.43
N CYS A 557 17.03 -16.30 -6.24
CA CYS A 557 17.72 -15.02 -6.05
C CYS A 557 19.07 -15.02 -6.77
N ASN A 558 19.40 -13.90 -7.42
CA ASN A 558 20.60 -13.61 -8.19
C ASN A 558 20.82 -14.48 -9.45
N ASN A 559 19.80 -15.23 -9.89
CA ASN A 559 19.87 -16.10 -11.07
C ASN A 559 19.39 -15.44 -12.37
N ASN A 560 19.31 -14.10 -12.42
CA ASN A 560 18.86 -13.30 -13.57
C ASN A 560 17.48 -13.69 -14.13
N LEU A 561 16.60 -14.26 -13.29
CA LEU A 561 15.22 -14.57 -13.65
C LEU A 561 14.35 -13.31 -13.53
N SER A 562 13.46 -13.09 -14.49
CA SER A 562 12.41 -12.07 -14.39
C SER A 562 11.41 -12.42 -13.28
N ARG A 563 10.68 -11.43 -12.75
CA ARG A 563 9.66 -11.70 -11.73
C ARG A 563 8.50 -12.52 -12.29
N VAL A 564 8.25 -12.44 -13.59
CA VAL A 564 7.27 -13.31 -14.28
C VAL A 564 7.73 -14.77 -14.26
N GLU A 565 9.00 -15.05 -14.56
CA GLU A 565 9.55 -16.41 -14.50
C GLU A 565 9.51 -16.95 -13.07
N LYS A 566 10.00 -16.17 -12.10
CA LYS A 566 9.93 -16.52 -10.67
C LYS A 566 8.50 -16.81 -10.22
N ALA A 567 7.53 -16.00 -10.63
CA ALA A 567 6.13 -16.22 -10.30
C ALA A 567 5.66 -17.61 -10.77
N SER A 568 5.95 -17.94 -12.03
CA SER A 568 5.51 -19.19 -12.65
C SER A 568 6.20 -20.45 -12.09
N MET A 569 7.38 -20.31 -11.50
CA MET A 569 8.26 -21.40 -11.08
C MET A 569 8.36 -21.59 -9.56
N GLY A 570 8.15 -20.54 -8.77
CA GLY A 570 8.45 -20.55 -7.34
C GLY A 570 7.54 -19.71 -6.45
N VAL A 571 6.54 -19.00 -6.97
CA VAL A 571 5.62 -18.21 -6.13
C VAL A 571 4.29 -18.91 -5.95
N SER A 572 3.91 -19.15 -4.69
CA SER A 572 2.66 -19.77 -4.29
C SER A 572 1.76 -18.78 -3.57
N TYR A 573 0.64 -18.45 -4.19
CA TYR A 573 -0.43 -17.71 -3.53
C TYR A 573 -1.41 -18.63 -2.79
N ASP A 574 -2.12 -18.09 -1.80
CA ASP A 574 -3.31 -18.73 -1.23
C ASP A 574 -4.34 -19.07 -2.31
N PHE A 575 -4.99 -20.25 -2.21
CA PHE A 575 -6.18 -20.54 -3.01
C PHE A 575 -7.39 -19.86 -2.36
N GLU A 576 -7.80 -18.74 -2.94
CA GLU A 576 -8.89 -17.91 -2.40
C GLU A 576 -10.23 -18.20 -3.08
N VAL A 577 -11.27 -18.28 -2.27
CA VAL A 577 -12.64 -18.41 -2.74
C VAL A 577 -13.49 -17.25 -2.23
N TYR A 578 -14.20 -16.60 -3.14
CA TYR A 578 -15.04 -15.44 -2.85
C TYR A 578 -16.44 -15.89 -2.46
N ARG A 579 -16.93 -15.50 -1.27
CA ARG A 579 -18.31 -15.84 -0.88
C ARG A 579 -19.35 -15.27 -1.85
N ALA A 580 -19.10 -14.08 -2.39
CA ALA A 580 -19.98 -13.47 -3.39
C ALA A 580 -20.03 -14.25 -4.73
N MET A 581 -19.01 -15.06 -5.01
CA MET A 581 -18.89 -15.87 -6.22
C MET A 581 -18.39 -17.27 -5.86
N PRO A 582 -19.26 -18.12 -5.30
CA PRO A 582 -18.92 -19.43 -4.75
C PRO A 582 -18.55 -20.43 -5.86
N ILE A 583 -17.39 -20.26 -6.49
CA ILE A 583 -16.80 -21.23 -7.42
C ILE A 583 -15.95 -22.21 -6.61
N PHE A 584 -16.60 -23.19 -6.02
CA PHE A 584 -15.98 -24.24 -5.22
C PHE A 584 -16.78 -25.56 -5.31
N PRO A 585 -16.21 -26.71 -4.91
CA PRO A 585 -16.95 -27.97 -4.81
C PRO A 585 -18.08 -27.88 -3.78
N LYS A 586 -19.31 -28.20 -4.19
CA LYS A 586 -20.50 -28.08 -3.32
C LYS A 586 -20.35 -28.81 -1.98
N GLU A 587 -19.53 -29.86 -1.96
CA GLU A 587 -19.20 -30.65 -0.79
C GLU A 587 -18.58 -29.85 0.37
N VAL A 588 -17.89 -28.74 0.10
CA VAL A 588 -17.30 -27.86 1.14
C VAL A 588 -18.07 -26.55 1.31
N GLY A 589 -19.24 -26.44 0.69
CA GLY A 589 -19.95 -25.17 0.54
C GLY A 589 -20.57 -24.58 1.78
N LEU A 590 -20.89 -25.40 2.77
CA LEU A 590 -21.56 -24.95 3.99
C LEU A 590 -20.69 -23.98 4.80
N GLU A 591 -19.37 -24.19 4.84
CA GLU A 591 -18.43 -23.28 5.51
C GLU A 591 -18.36 -21.90 4.85
N ILE A 592 -18.35 -21.85 3.52
CA ILE A 592 -18.15 -20.63 2.75
C ILE A 592 -19.45 -19.79 2.73
N LEU A 593 -20.61 -20.46 2.65
CA LEU A 593 -21.90 -19.78 2.50
C LEU A 593 -22.40 -19.12 3.79
N LEU A 594 -21.99 -19.63 4.96
CA LEU A 594 -22.47 -19.19 6.28
C LEU A 594 -21.51 -18.28 7.03
N GLU A 595 -20.34 -17.95 6.46
CA GLU A 595 -19.47 -16.88 6.95
C GLU A 595 -20.26 -15.57 7.05
N HIS A 596 -20.19 -14.79 8.13
CA HIS A 596 -21.11 -13.65 8.30
C HIS A 596 -20.88 -12.54 7.27
N ASN A 597 -19.62 -12.29 6.92
CA ASN A 597 -19.27 -11.22 5.99
C ASN A 597 -19.52 -11.64 4.53
N ARG A 598 -20.36 -10.87 3.79
CA ARG A 598 -20.69 -11.14 2.37
C ARG A 598 -19.52 -10.91 1.43
N THR A 599 -18.51 -10.14 1.85
CA THR A 599 -17.26 -9.94 1.10
C THR A 599 -16.14 -10.86 1.57
N ALA A 600 -16.43 -11.81 2.48
CA ALA A 600 -15.42 -12.73 2.98
C ALA A 600 -14.79 -13.55 1.84
N ARG A 601 -13.46 -13.57 1.87
CA ARG A 601 -12.66 -14.59 1.18
C ARG A 601 -12.53 -15.78 2.12
N VAL A 602 -12.37 -16.98 1.59
CA VAL A 602 -11.92 -18.17 2.31
C VAL A 602 -10.63 -18.65 1.65
N CYS A 603 -9.53 -18.69 2.41
CA CYS A 603 -8.20 -19.07 1.92
C CYS A 603 -7.98 -20.53 2.28
N PHE A 604 -7.79 -21.36 1.26
CA PHE A 604 -7.45 -22.75 1.41
C PHE A 604 -5.94 -22.94 1.22
N PRO A 605 -5.30 -23.78 2.05
CA PRO A 605 -3.95 -24.24 1.78
C PRO A 605 -3.90 -24.94 0.41
N PRO A 606 -3.04 -24.50 -0.53
CA PRO A 606 -3.06 -25.01 -1.91
C PRO A 606 -2.89 -26.52 -2.03
N ARG A 607 -1.90 -27.10 -1.33
CA ARG A 607 -1.59 -28.53 -1.43
C ARG A 607 -2.67 -29.43 -0.83
N PRO A 608 -3.15 -29.23 0.43
CA PRO A 608 -4.31 -29.96 0.95
C PRO A 608 -5.55 -29.85 0.05
N TYR A 609 -5.82 -28.66 -0.48
CA TYR A 609 -6.94 -28.45 -1.38
C TYR A 609 -6.81 -29.24 -2.70
N ALA A 610 -5.61 -29.34 -3.26
CA ALA A 610 -5.35 -30.11 -4.49
C ALA A 610 -5.63 -31.61 -4.29
N VAL A 611 -5.12 -32.19 -3.19
CA VAL A 611 -5.36 -33.60 -2.81
C VAL A 611 -6.85 -33.84 -2.60
N PHE A 612 -7.52 -32.94 -1.89
CA PHE A 612 -8.96 -32.99 -1.69
C PHE A 612 -9.75 -32.95 -3.00
N LEU A 613 -9.43 -32.01 -3.91
CA LEU A 613 -10.10 -31.90 -5.21
C LEU A 613 -9.87 -33.14 -6.08
N LYS A 614 -8.68 -33.75 -6.00
CA LYS A 614 -8.34 -35.02 -6.66
C LYS A 614 -9.18 -36.17 -6.12
N ALA A 615 -9.34 -36.26 -4.80
CA ALA A 615 -10.21 -37.25 -4.16
C ALA A 615 -11.67 -37.09 -4.61
N LEU A 616 -12.18 -35.85 -4.69
CA LEU A 616 -13.52 -35.59 -5.22
C LEU A 616 -13.66 -36.05 -6.68
N CYS A 617 -12.67 -35.82 -7.53
CA CYS A 617 -12.70 -36.29 -8.92
C CYS A 617 -12.78 -37.83 -9.01
N PHE A 618 -12.05 -38.57 -8.16
CA PHE A 618 -12.12 -40.03 -8.10
C PHE A 618 -13.45 -40.53 -7.53
N ALA A 619 -13.98 -39.87 -6.49
CA ALA A 619 -15.29 -40.19 -5.94
C ALA A 619 -16.41 -40.05 -6.99
N GLN A 620 -16.38 -38.99 -7.80
CA GLN A 620 -17.33 -38.81 -8.91
C GLN A 620 -17.18 -39.86 -10.02
N ARG A 621 -16.01 -40.50 -10.12
CA ARG A 621 -15.72 -41.62 -11.02
C ARG A 621 -15.94 -42.99 -10.37
N GLN A 622 -16.44 -43.04 -9.13
CA GLN A 622 -16.65 -44.27 -8.34
C GLN A 622 -15.36 -45.06 -8.05
N ASP A 623 -14.21 -44.39 -8.02
CA ASP A 623 -12.92 -44.99 -7.70
C ASP A 623 -12.56 -44.76 -6.24
N PHE A 624 -13.27 -45.48 -5.35
CA PHE A 624 -13.14 -45.31 -3.90
C PHE A 624 -11.80 -45.79 -3.34
N GLY A 625 -11.10 -46.67 -4.06
CA GLY A 625 -9.74 -47.11 -3.69
C GLY A 625 -8.78 -45.92 -3.67
N ASN A 626 -8.79 -45.11 -4.74
CA ASN A 626 -7.98 -43.89 -4.79
C ASN A 626 -8.46 -42.82 -3.79
N VAL A 627 -9.76 -42.74 -3.49
CA VAL A 627 -10.27 -41.83 -2.45
C VAL A 627 -9.69 -42.17 -1.08
N SER A 628 -9.63 -43.46 -0.72
CA SER A 628 -9.05 -43.91 0.55
C SER A 628 -7.56 -43.56 0.67
N VAL A 629 -6.79 -43.76 -0.40
CA VAL A 629 -5.36 -43.39 -0.44
C VAL A 629 -5.17 -41.88 -0.22
N LEU A 630 -5.92 -41.06 -0.97
CA LEU A 630 -5.81 -39.60 -0.88
C LEU A 630 -6.34 -39.04 0.46
N ARG A 631 -7.30 -39.71 1.09
CA ARG A 631 -7.76 -39.37 2.46
C ARG A 631 -6.63 -39.57 3.47
N SER A 632 -5.89 -40.68 3.37
CA SER A 632 -4.72 -40.93 4.22
C SER A 632 -3.63 -39.90 3.99
N GLU A 633 -3.33 -39.57 2.73
CA GLU A 633 -2.37 -38.51 2.38
C GLU A 633 -2.78 -37.15 2.99
N LEU A 634 -4.06 -36.76 2.86
CA LEU A 634 -4.59 -35.53 3.45
C LEU A 634 -4.47 -35.52 4.98
N SER A 635 -4.64 -36.68 5.63
CA SER A 635 -4.47 -36.84 7.08
C SER A 635 -3.01 -36.67 7.50
N ASP A 636 -2.06 -37.20 6.73
CA ASP A 636 -0.63 -37.03 6.99
C ASP A 636 -0.20 -35.56 6.86
N MET A 637 -0.80 -34.83 5.92
CA MET A 637 -0.57 -33.40 5.73
C MET A 637 -1.04 -32.53 6.91
N PHE A 638 -1.96 -33.03 7.74
CA PHE A 638 -2.46 -32.32 8.92
C PHE A 638 -1.33 -31.98 9.91
N LYS A 639 -0.36 -32.89 10.10
CA LYS A 639 0.74 -32.71 11.07
C LYS A 639 1.71 -31.59 10.69
N GLY A 640 1.75 -31.20 9.41
CA GLY A 640 2.65 -30.18 8.88
C GLY A 640 1.98 -28.85 8.50
N SER A 641 0.66 -28.73 8.66
CA SER A 641 -0.07 -27.52 8.31
C SER A 641 -0.12 -26.51 9.47
N PRO A 642 -0.24 -25.19 9.18
CA PRO A 642 -0.42 -24.20 10.24
C PRO A 642 -1.76 -24.42 10.94
N GLU A 643 -1.84 -24.13 12.25
CA GLU A 643 -3.08 -24.29 13.01
C GLU A 643 -4.27 -23.60 12.33
N SER A 644 -4.00 -22.45 11.70
CA SER A 644 -4.94 -21.66 10.90
C SER A 644 -5.70 -22.48 9.83
N ALA A 645 -5.04 -23.48 9.23
CA ALA A 645 -5.56 -24.36 8.19
C ALA A 645 -6.35 -25.58 8.72
N HIS A 646 -6.15 -25.98 9.98
CA HIS A 646 -6.65 -27.25 10.51
C HIS A 646 -8.17 -27.40 10.39
N CYS A 647 -8.92 -26.31 10.59
CA CYS A 647 -10.38 -26.32 10.45
C CYS A 647 -10.80 -26.76 9.03
N LEU A 648 -10.19 -26.19 7.98
CA LEU A 648 -10.53 -26.52 6.60
C LEU A 648 -10.07 -27.93 6.22
N ILE A 649 -8.92 -28.39 6.74
CA ILE A 649 -8.42 -29.74 6.50
C ILE A 649 -9.36 -30.78 7.13
N HIS A 650 -9.85 -30.55 8.35
CA HIS A 650 -10.86 -31.41 8.95
C HIS A 650 -12.15 -31.46 8.14
N VAL A 651 -12.60 -30.33 7.59
CA VAL A 651 -13.78 -30.33 6.69
C VAL A 651 -13.52 -31.16 5.44
N MET A 652 -12.33 -31.06 4.84
CA MET A 652 -11.95 -31.88 3.68
C MET A 652 -11.92 -33.38 4.02
N LEU A 653 -11.33 -33.76 5.16
CA LEU A 653 -11.30 -35.13 5.65
C LEU A 653 -12.71 -35.67 5.90
N ALA A 654 -13.56 -34.89 6.56
CA ALA A 654 -14.94 -35.27 6.83
C ALA A 654 -15.73 -35.53 5.54
N VAL A 655 -15.51 -34.71 4.49
CA VAL A 655 -16.10 -34.93 3.16
C VAL A 655 -15.57 -36.23 2.54
N CYS A 656 -14.26 -36.49 2.59
CA CYS A 656 -13.69 -37.75 2.10
C CYS A 656 -14.30 -38.96 2.79
N ASP A 657 -14.42 -38.93 4.13
CA ASP A 657 -14.99 -40.02 4.92
C ASP A 657 -16.48 -40.22 4.60
N THR A 658 -17.21 -39.12 4.36
CA THR A 658 -18.60 -39.20 3.87
C THR A 658 -18.67 -39.89 2.50
N LYS A 659 -17.72 -39.63 1.58
CA LYS A 659 -17.68 -40.30 0.27
C LYS A 659 -17.26 -41.77 0.36
N LEU A 660 -16.55 -42.16 1.42
CA LEU A 660 -16.14 -43.54 1.71
C LEU A 660 -17.17 -44.32 2.53
N ASP A 661 -18.34 -43.73 2.81
CA ASP A 661 -19.39 -44.32 3.65
C ASP A 661 -18.92 -44.61 5.09
N GLN A 662 -18.14 -43.69 5.66
CA GLN A 662 -17.61 -43.74 7.02
C GLN A 662 -18.20 -42.60 7.89
N PRO A 663 -19.49 -42.66 8.27
CA PRO A 663 -20.19 -41.56 8.94
C PRO A 663 -19.62 -41.24 10.34
N GLY A 664 -19.06 -42.22 11.05
CA GLY A 664 -18.46 -42.01 12.37
C GLY A 664 -17.18 -41.16 12.32
N GLU A 665 -16.27 -41.48 11.40
CA GLU A 665 -15.05 -40.70 11.15
C GLU A 665 -15.40 -39.30 10.63
N ALA A 666 -16.36 -39.20 9.71
CA ALA A 666 -16.84 -37.93 9.20
C ALA A 666 -17.39 -37.02 10.30
N LEU A 667 -18.18 -37.58 11.23
CA LEU A 667 -18.74 -36.86 12.38
C LEU A 667 -17.64 -36.29 13.28
N GLU A 668 -16.61 -37.10 13.59
CA GLU A 668 -15.49 -36.67 14.43
C GLU A 668 -14.76 -35.49 13.79
N HIS A 669 -14.45 -35.56 12.49
CA HIS A 669 -13.76 -34.45 11.82
C HIS A 669 -14.62 -33.18 11.71
N TYR A 670 -15.93 -33.27 11.46
CA TYR A 670 -16.80 -32.09 11.51
C TYR A 670 -16.84 -31.48 12.92
N TYR A 671 -16.83 -32.30 13.96
CA TYR A 671 -16.79 -31.85 15.35
C TYR A 671 -15.47 -31.14 15.69
N GLN A 672 -14.33 -31.69 15.27
CA GLN A 672 -13.02 -31.05 15.46
C GLN A 672 -12.92 -29.70 14.73
N ALA A 673 -13.41 -29.63 13.48
CA ALA A 673 -13.48 -28.38 12.73
C ALA A 673 -14.31 -27.32 13.48
N TYR A 674 -15.44 -27.71 14.08
CA TYR A 674 -16.32 -26.82 14.83
C TYR A 674 -15.62 -26.18 16.03
N TRP A 675 -14.96 -27.00 16.86
CA TRP A 675 -14.27 -26.52 18.04
C TRP A 675 -13.08 -25.61 17.72
N LEU A 676 -12.34 -25.91 16.66
CA LEU A 676 -11.26 -25.04 16.20
C LEU A 676 -11.77 -23.68 15.73
N LYS A 677 -12.93 -23.63 15.08
CA LYS A 677 -13.58 -22.38 14.66
C LYS A 677 -14.06 -21.56 15.87
N LEU A 678 -14.69 -22.21 16.85
CA LEU A 678 -15.12 -21.60 18.12
C LEU A 678 -13.96 -21.04 18.95
N ARG A 679 -12.87 -21.80 19.08
CA ARG A 679 -11.69 -21.35 19.84
C ARG A 679 -11.09 -20.07 19.26
N ARG A 680 -11.20 -19.85 17.94
CA ARG A 680 -10.77 -18.61 17.28
C ARG A 680 -11.72 -17.45 17.47
N SER A 681 -13.03 -17.68 17.54
CA SER A 681 -14.00 -16.60 17.75
C SER A 681 -13.93 -16.05 19.17
N TRP A 682 -13.60 -16.87 20.17
CA TRP A 682 -13.45 -16.46 21.58
C TRP A 682 -12.29 -15.47 21.83
N GLY A 683 -11.29 -15.42 20.94
CA GLY A 683 -10.19 -14.44 21.03
C GLY A 683 -10.56 -13.03 20.54
N LYS A 684 -11.74 -12.83 19.94
CA LYS A 684 -12.23 -11.52 19.51
C LYS A 684 -13.30 -11.05 20.49
N ILE A 685 -13.01 -9.98 21.23
CA ILE A 685 -13.79 -9.41 22.35
C ILE A 685 -15.25 -8.98 21.98
N HIS A 686 -15.71 -9.18 20.75
CA HIS A 686 -17.03 -8.77 20.28
C HIS A 686 -17.86 -9.85 19.54
N CYS A 687 -17.68 -11.15 19.82
CA CYS A 687 -18.64 -12.16 19.36
C CYS A 687 -19.78 -12.32 20.37
N SER A 688 -21.03 -12.10 19.95
CA SER A 688 -22.19 -12.27 20.84
C SER A 688 -22.48 -13.75 21.05
N GLU A 689 -22.84 -14.17 22.28
CA GLU A 689 -23.16 -15.56 22.65
C GLU A 689 -24.27 -16.23 21.79
N ARG A 690 -24.99 -15.49 20.93
CA ARG A 690 -25.92 -16.06 19.93
C ARG A 690 -25.23 -16.70 18.71
N ASP A 691 -23.92 -16.60 18.58
CA ASP A 691 -23.16 -17.06 17.40
C ASP A 691 -22.82 -18.57 17.39
N SER A 692 -23.02 -19.30 18.51
CA SER A 692 -22.74 -20.75 18.59
C SER A 692 -23.85 -21.63 17.98
N ASP A 693 -25.11 -21.20 18.04
CA ASP A 693 -26.27 -22.04 17.70
C ASP A 693 -26.53 -22.13 16.18
N ASN A 694 -25.83 -21.33 15.37
CA ASN A 694 -25.98 -21.27 13.90
C ASN A 694 -24.77 -21.82 13.13
N SER A 695 -23.85 -22.55 13.79
CA SER A 695 -22.70 -23.14 13.12
C SER A 695 -23.09 -24.30 12.19
N PRO A 696 -22.78 -24.25 10.88
CA PRO A 696 -23.05 -25.38 9.96
C PRO A 696 -22.39 -26.68 10.37
N LEU A 697 -21.19 -26.64 10.96
CA LEU A 697 -20.49 -27.84 11.43
C LEU A 697 -21.25 -28.51 12.55
N TRP A 698 -21.90 -27.73 13.41
CA TRP A 698 -22.78 -28.24 14.46
C TRP A 698 -24.04 -28.88 13.87
N TYR A 699 -24.67 -28.25 12.87
CA TYR A 699 -25.84 -28.82 12.19
C TYR A 699 -25.51 -30.10 11.42
N VAL A 700 -24.39 -30.15 10.71
CA VAL A 700 -23.93 -31.36 9.99
C VAL A 700 -23.59 -32.47 10.98
N ALA A 701 -22.90 -32.16 12.08
CA ALA A 701 -22.63 -33.12 13.14
C ALA A 701 -23.92 -33.64 13.79
N LEU A 702 -24.89 -32.77 14.02
CA LEU A 702 -26.21 -33.15 14.55
C LEU A 702 -26.98 -34.06 13.59
N MET A 703 -26.99 -33.75 12.29
CA MET A 703 -27.66 -34.56 11.27
C MET A 703 -27.01 -35.94 11.08
N LEU A 704 -25.67 -36.02 11.08
CA LEU A 704 -24.95 -37.29 11.02
C LEU A 704 -25.19 -38.15 12.27
N ARG A 705 -25.26 -37.52 13.44
CA ARG A 705 -25.61 -38.20 14.70
C ARG A 705 -27.04 -38.77 14.72
N LEU A 706 -27.96 -38.20 13.93
CA LEU A 706 -29.33 -38.70 13.79
C LEU A 706 -29.47 -39.83 12.74
N LEU A 707 -28.45 -40.04 11.91
CA LEU A 707 -28.39 -41.08 10.87
C LEU A 707 -27.61 -42.34 11.31
N MET A 708 -26.85 -42.23 12.42
CA MET A 708 -26.26 -43.35 13.16
C MET A 708 -27.27 -43.90 14.17
#